data_AF-A0A928IXF6-F1
#
_entry.id   AF-A0A928IXF6-F1
#
_cell.length_a   1.000
_cell.length_b   1.000
_cell.length_c   1.000
_cell.angle_alpha   90.00
_cell.angle_beta   90.00
_cell.angle_gamma   90.00
#
_symmetry.space_group_name_H-M   'P 1'
#
loop_
_entity.id
_entity.type
_entity.pdbx_description
1 polymer ?
#
loop_
_entity_poly.entity_id
_entity_poly.type
_entity_poly.pdbx_seq_one_letter_code
_entity_poly.pdbx_strand_id
1 'polypeptide(L)'
;MKNTVLNVPADKCTGCGACYNKCPVKAIKMLPNSEGFLFPNVDSEKCIDCGLCLKSCPAVSPSYENNTNPSCYAVMGSDELRSKSTSGGVFTMVAEHIISNGGVVCGAAYTDDFYGVEHIFVENVNELAKLRGSKYVQSDIGDTYLKTKEFLEQGRSVLYVGTPCQIAGLNAFLGKEYDNLYTMDLLCHGAPSASVYKKFITEREEEFGAKATRVAFRDKSVAGWTHCIKIEFANGTEYKKTRDECVYLRAFLKLLTVRKSCGTCPFAKLPRQGDITVADFWGIGRLKEELNDNKGTSLVLFNNNKAEKLASVIEKDSKVFEPAPIEHAKKFNSRLHCATQVHKNRERFFELLGKYDYSFSKAVDYGMNRKFDIGYIGWWYGGNYGSVLTNYALHQVLVGMKKSVLMLEWPYVTKETLIKSQNNKTRVFTRNFYETSAPTTLEQYPRFNNHCDTFLVGSDQLWNWYSNKNIGTYNFFLDFVEDSHKKIAYSTSFGHESPYYPKEMRLKLTYLLNRFDAISVREDSAIDVCKRNFDSKAVQTIDPVFLCSMEDYEKAAALSKVKTEKEYVIAYILDPTKEKIEAVRKVASELGIPYHIMLDGQGKFEDKKALANDPNVVENVQIADWLKYFKNSSYVVTDSFHGYCYSIIFGKSMSVFPNHHRGVTRFANLSRLSGLEDRCSASYEEFLAKEEWKKPVDFEKVREYMKPMIDYSYNWLKNALDAPKQHPSAKEILYKTVLNLQETIDNIKK
;
A
#
# COMPACT_ATOMS: atom_id res chain seq x y z
N MET A 1 -27.38 5.09 15.71
CA MET A 1 -26.95 5.08 17.13
C MET A 1 -26.16 6.36 17.39
N LYS A 2 -26.66 7.28 18.23
CA LYS A 2 -26.05 8.62 18.39
C LYS A 2 -25.08 8.69 19.57
N ASN A 3 -25.18 7.81 20.57
CA ASN A 3 -24.39 7.87 21.79
C ASN A 3 -23.51 6.62 21.96
N THR A 4 -22.65 6.33 20.98
CA THR A 4 -21.81 5.13 21.03
C THR A 4 -20.33 5.45 20.81
N VAL A 5 -19.47 4.50 21.20
CA VAL A 5 -18.02 4.57 20.98
C VAL A 5 -17.64 4.63 19.49
N LEU A 6 -18.57 4.32 18.57
CA LEU A 6 -18.36 4.48 17.13
C LEU A 6 -18.16 5.94 16.71
N ASN A 7 -18.54 6.91 17.55
CA ASN A 7 -18.29 8.33 17.31
C ASN A 7 -16.85 8.75 17.65
N VAL A 8 -16.02 7.87 18.23
CA VAL A 8 -14.62 8.16 18.52
C VAL A 8 -13.81 8.02 17.23
N PRO A 9 -13.08 9.07 16.79
CA PRO A 9 -12.23 8.97 15.60
C PRO A 9 -11.25 7.80 15.69
N ALA A 10 -11.10 7.05 14.59
CA ALA A 10 -10.29 5.83 14.58
C ALA A 10 -8.81 6.10 14.90
N ASP A 11 -8.30 7.27 14.55
CA ASP A 11 -6.93 7.72 14.87
C ASP A 11 -6.75 8.17 16.33
N LYS A 12 -7.83 8.24 17.12
CA LYS A 12 -7.82 8.55 18.57
C LYS A 12 -8.05 7.32 19.43
N CYS A 13 -8.77 6.31 18.94
CA CYS A 13 -9.04 5.08 19.69
C CYS A 13 -7.74 4.31 19.99
N THR A 14 -7.43 4.12 21.27
CA THR A 14 -6.22 3.40 21.73
C THR A 14 -6.39 1.88 21.77
N GLY A 15 -7.62 1.37 21.61
CA GLY A 15 -7.93 -0.05 21.76
C GLY A 15 -7.82 -0.55 23.20
N CYS A 16 -8.04 0.31 24.21
CA CYS A 16 -7.89 -0.03 25.63
C CYS A 16 -8.99 -0.96 26.22
N GLY A 17 -10.04 -1.31 25.47
CA GLY A 17 -11.09 -2.22 25.93
C GLY A 17 -12.09 -1.66 26.96
N ALA A 18 -11.98 -0.39 27.38
CA ALA A 18 -12.87 0.19 28.39
C ALA A 18 -14.34 0.20 27.96
N CYS A 19 -14.62 0.54 26.70
CA CYS A 19 -15.96 0.54 26.13
C CYS A 19 -16.60 -0.87 26.13
N TYR A 20 -15.81 -1.89 25.78
CA TYR A 20 -16.21 -3.29 25.79
C TYR A 20 -16.60 -3.73 27.21
N ASN A 21 -15.71 -3.54 28.18
CA ASN A 21 -15.94 -3.92 29.58
C ASN A 21 -17.09 -3.13 30.24
N LYS A 22 -17.30 -1.86 29.89
CA LYS A 22 -18.35 -1.01 30.49
C LYS A 22 -19.76 -1.29 29.92
N CYS A 23 -19.87 -2.03 28.82
CA CYS A 23 -21.17 -2.25 28.16
C CYS A 23 -22.07 -3.18 28.97
N PRO A 24 -23.21 -2.71 29.53
CA PRO A 24 -24.04 -3.53 30.43
C PRO A 24 -24.77 -4.66 29.70
N VAL A 25 -25.00 -4.51 28.40
CA VAL A 25 -25.75 -5.45 27.56
C VAL A 25 -24.86 -6.27 26.63
N LYS A 26 -23.53 -6.19 26.81
CA LYS A 26 -22.53 -6.92 26.00
C LYS A 26 -22.73 -6.78 24.48
N ALA A 27 -23.13 -5.57 24.05
CA ALA A 27 -23.36 -5.24 22.65
C ALA A 27 -22.07 -4.91 21.89
N ILE A 28 -20.91 -4.91 22.54
CA ILE A 28 -19.63 -4.51 21.93
C ILE A 28 -18.73 -5.74 21.84
N LYS A 29 -18.03 -5.90 20.72
CA LYS A 29 -16.89 -6.80 20.56
C LYS A 29 -15.66 -6.01 20.12
N MET A 30 -14.47 -6.42 20.53
CA MET A 30 -13.22 -5.84 20.02
C MET A 30 -12.76 -6.69 18.83
N LEU A 31 -12.78 -6.12 17.62
CA LEU A 31 -12.43 -6.82 16.38
C LEU A 31 -11.26 -6.12 15.66
N PRO A 32 -10.37 -6.87 14.99
CA PRO A 32 -9.27 -6.28 14.24
C PRO A 32 -9.78 -5.54 13.00
N ASN A 33 -9.21 -4.36 12.71
CA ASN A 33 -9.38 -3.70 11.41
C ASN A 33 -8.45 -4.29 10.34
N SER A 34 -8.45 -3.72 9.13
CA SER A 34 -7.57 -4.14 8.03
C SER A 34 -6.06 -4.02 8.32
N GLU A 35 -5.67 -3.23 9.32
CA GLU A 35 -4.28 -3.10 9.78
C GLU A 35 -3.97 -4.02 10.99
N GLY A 36 -4.95 -4.81 11.46
CA GLY A 36 -4.79 -5.75 12.58
C GLY A 36 -4.88 -5.15 13.99
N PHE A 37 -5.39 -3.92 14.11
CA PHE A 37 -5.62 -3.26 15.39
C PHE A 37 -7.04 -3.51 15.89
N LEU A 38 -7.21 -3.85 17.17
CA LEU A 38 -8.54 -4.02 17.76
C LEU A 38 -9.31 -2.69 17.85
N PHE A 39 -10.56 -2.68 17.39
CA PHE A 39 -11.51 -1.58 17.49
C PHE A 39 -12.88 -2.09 17.98
N PRO A 40 -13.68 -1.26 18.65
CA PRO A 40 -15.02 -1.64 19.05
C PRO A 40 -15.93 -1.78 17.84
N ASN A 41 -16.59 -2.94 17.74
CA ASN A 41 -17.70 -3.22 16.85
C ASN A 41 -18.97 -3.34 17.69
N VAL A 42 -20.01 -2.58 17.34
CA VAL A 42 -21.26 -2.49 18.12
C VAL A 42 -22.38 -3.22 17.38
N ASP A 43 -22.96 -4.21 18.05
CA ASP A 43 -24.17 -4.90 17.65
C ASP A 43 -25.38 -3.97 17.87
N SER A 44 -25.99 -3.50 16.79
CA SER A 44 -27.11 -2.56 16.84
C SER A 44 -28.39 -3.15 17.42
N GLU A 45 -28.56 -4.48 17.37
CA GLU A 45 -29.77 -5.13 17.89
C GLU A 45 -29.72 -5.26 19.42
N LYS A 46 -28.52 -5.37 20.00
CA LYS A 46 -28.32 -5.43 21.45
C LYS A 46 -28.13 -4.05 22.10
N CYS A 47 -27.69 -3.06 21.33
CA CYS A 47 -27.33 -1.75 21.87
C CYS A 47 -28.57 -0.97 22.35
N ILE A 48 -28.58 -0.61 23.63
CA ILE A 48 -29.64 0.20 24.24
C ILE A 48 -29.35 1.72 24.24
N ASP A 49 -28.39 2.19 23.43
CA ASP A 49 -27.96 3.61 23.27
C ASP A 49 -27.70 4.38 24.59
N CYS A 50 -27.28 3.68 25.65
CA CYS A 50 -27.09 4.26 26.99
C CYS A 50 -25.93 5.27 27.13
N GLY A 51 -25.04 5.40 26.14
CA GLY A 51 -23.91 6.34 26.18
C GLY A 51 -22.71 5.93 27.04
N LEU A 52 -22.80 4.87 27.84
CA LEU A 52 -21.75 4.50 28.80
C LEU A 52 -20.40 4.21 28.14
N CYS A 53 -20.39 3.52 27.00
CA CYS A 53 -19.15 3.19 26.28
C CYS A 53 -18.38 4.43 25.79
N LEU A 54 -19.09 5.52 25.48
CA LEU A 54 -18.50 6.78 25.06
C LEU A 54 -18.01 7.57 26.28
N LYS A 55 -18.83 7.63 27.35
CA LYS A 55 -18.47 8.29 28.62
C LYS A 55 -17.24 7.68 29.28
N SER A 56 -17.07 6.36 29.20
CA SER A 56 -15.90 5.65 29.74
C SER A 56 -14.72 5.60 28.77
N CYS A 57 -14.77 6.30 27.63
CA CYS A 57 -13.68 6.29 26.67
C CYS A 57 -12.60 7.32 27.06
N PRO A 58 -11.39 6.88 27.46
CA PRO A 58 -10.36 7.81 27.92
C PRO A 58 -9.76 8.63 26.77
N ALA A 59 -10.03 8.29 25.50
CA ALA A 59 -9.66 9.11 24.34
C ALA A 59 -10.57 10.34 24.15
N VAL A 60 -11.79 10.32 24.72
CA VAL A 60 -12.76 11.43 24.66
C VAL A 60 -12.63 12.32 25.89
N SER A 61 -12.54 11.71 27.06
CA SER A 61 -12.47 12.41 28.35
C SER A 61 -11.32 11.85 29.18
N PRO A 62 -10.06 12.18 28.84
CA PRO A 62 -8.91 11.72 29.63
C PRO A 62 -8.92 12.37 31.02
N SER A 63 -8.72 11.57 32.07
CA SER A 63 -8.52 12.04 33.45
C SER A 63 -7.02 12.02 33.81
N TYR A 64 -6.61 12.95 34.67
CA TYR A 64 -5.23 13.08 35.18
C TYR A 64 -5.26 13.43 36.67
N GLU A 65 -5.48 12.42 37.51
CA GLU A 65 -5.63 12.59 38.96
C GLU A 65 -4.29 12.53 39.72
N ASN A 66 -3.25 12.01 39.08
CA ASN A 66 -1.91 11.88 39.67
C ASN A 66 -1.13 13.22 39.73
N ASN A 67 -0.03 13.19 40.47
CA ASN A 67 0.88 14.31 40.65
C ASN A 67 1.50 14.77 39.32
N THR A 68 1.56 16.10 39.13
CA THR A 68 2.25 16.74 37.99
C THR A 68 3.76 16.70 38.12
N ASN A 69 4.27 16.58 39.35
CA ASN A 69 5.69 16.47 39.68
C ASN A 69 5.94 15.27 40.60
N PRO A 70 5.90 14.04 40.08
CA PRO A 70 6.12 12.84 40.88
C PRO A 70 7.55 12.73 41.41
N SER A 71 7.73 12.02 42.52
CA SER A 71 9.07 11.66 42.98
C SER A 71 9.71 10.68 41.99
N CYS A 72 11.03 10.77 41.80
CA CYS A 72 11.75 10.12 40.72
C CYS A 72 13.00 9.44 41.26
N TYR A 73 13.16 8.16 40.93
CA TYR A 73 14.24 7.32 41.45
C TYR A 73 14.90 6.48 40.36
N ALA A 74 16.20 6.25 40.53
CA ALA A 74 16.95 5.22 39.84
C ALA A 74 16.97 3.95 40.70
N VAL A 75 16.50 2.83 40.13
CA VAL A 75 16.37 1.57 40.86
C VAL A 75 17.07 0.43 40.13
N MET A 76 17.89 -0.32 40.86
CA MET A 76 18.49 -1.58 40.43
C MET A 76 18.20 -2.69 41.44
N GLY A 77 17.61 -3.79 41.00
CA GLY A 77 17.55 -5.03 41.76
C GLY A 77 18.89 -5.77 41.77
N SER A 78 18.89 -6.92 42.46
CA SER A 78 20.02 -7.85 42.41
C SER A 78 20.37 -8.24 40.97
N ASP A 79 21.62 -8.63 40.74
CA ASP A 79 22.07 -9.05 39.40
C ASP A 79 21.27 -10.23 38.87
N GLU A 80 20.89 -11.17 39.75
CA GLU A 80 20.01 -12.29 39.41
C GLU A 80 18.61 -11.80 38.99
N LEU A 81 18.00 -10.91 39.76
CA LEU A 81 16.68 -10.37 39.44
C LEU A 81 16.71 -9.59 38.11
N ARG A 82 17.74 -8.77 37.92
CA ARG A 82 17.94 -8.04 36.66
C ARG A 82 18.16 -9.00 35.51
N SER A 83 18.86 -10.13 35.68
CA SER A 83 19.07 -11.10 34.58
C SER A 83 17.75 -11.66 34.01
N LYS A 84 16.71 -11.77 34.85
CA LYS A 84 15.36 -12.25 34.51
C LYS A 84 14.39 -11.12 34.11
N SER A 85 14.85 -9.88 34.10
CA SER A 85 14.04 -8.67 33.90
C SER A 85 14.54 -7.84 32.71
N THR A 86 13.66 -7.05 32.09
CA THR A 86 14.06 -6.14 31.01
C THR A 86 15.06 -5.08 31.49
N SER A 87 14.90 -4.60 32.72
CA SER A 87 15.62 -3.43 33.26
C SER A 87 16.03 -3.66 34.73
N GLY A 88 15.78 -2.71 35.63
CA GLY A 88 16.12 -2.78 37.05
C GLY A 88 15.32 -3.79 37.89
N GLY A 89 14.24 -4.39 37.38
CA GLY A 89 13.51 -5.48 38.08
C GLY A 89 12.34 -5.04 38.97
N VAL A 90 11.95 -3.77 38.92
CA VAL A 90 10.93 -3.15 39.78
C VAL A 90 9.56 -3.83 39.73
N PHE A 91 9.11 -4.24 38.53
CA PHE A 91 7.84 -4.99 38.37
C PHE A 91 7.80 -6.21 39.29
N THR A 92 8.87 -6.99 39.30
CA THR A 92 8.95 -8.24 40.07
C THR A 92 8.89 -7.96 41.56
N MET A 93 9.62 -6.97 42.07
CA MET A 93 9.63 -6.60 43.49
C MET A 93 8.22 -6.28 43.99
N VAL A 94 7.51 -5.41 43.26
CA VAL A 94 6.14 -5.01 43.63
C VAL A 94 5.16 -6.18 43.48
N ALA A 95 5.28 -6.97 42.41
CA ALA A 95 4.40 -8.11 42.17
C ALA A 95 4.56 -9.21 43.22
N GLU A 96 5.79 -9.52 43.63
CA GLU A 96 6.09 -10.49 44.69
C GLU A 96 5.54 -10.03 46.04
N HIS A 97 5.67 -8.74 46.36
CA HIS A 97 5.06 -8.16 47.55
C HIS A 97 3.53 -8.31 47.57
N ILE A 98 2.85 -8.01 46.45
CA ILE A 98 1.39 -8.10 46.36
C ILE A 98 0.90 -9.54 46.50
N ILE A 99 1.55 -10.50 45.81
CA ILE A 99 1.20 -11.92 45.91
C ILE A 99 1.47 -12.46 47.32
N SER A 100 2.59 -12.10 47.93
CA SER A 100 2.95 -12.55 49.28
C SER A 100 1.96 -12.06 50.35
N ASN A 101 1.22 -11.00 50.06
CA ASN A 101 0.12 -10.48 50.89
C ASN A 101 -1.27 -10.96 50.44
N GLY A 102 -1.36 -12.08 49.70
CA GLY A 102 -2.63 -12.69 49.27
C GLY A 102 -3.34 -11.99 48.10
N GLY A 103 -2.67 -11.00 47.50
CA GLY A 103 -3.17 -10.27 46.34
C GLY A 103 -2.99 -11.01 45.02
N VAL A 104 -3.33 -10.32 43.94
CA VAL A 104 -3.36 -10.85 42.57
C VAL A 104 -2.66 -9.86 41.63
N VAL A 105 -1.95 -10.35 40.62
CA VAL A 105 -1.22 -9.50 39.66
C VAL A 105 -1.76 -9.72 38.25
N CYS A 106 -2.17 -8.64 37.59
CA CYS A 106 -2.58 -8.62 36.19
C CYS A 106 -1.49 -8.02 35.30
N GLY A 107 -1.15 -8.68 34.19
CA GLY A 107 -0.16 -8.17 33.26
C GLY A 107 -0.15 -8.91 31.92
N ALA A 108 0.70 -8.45 31.01
CA ALA A 108 0.79 -8.98 29.65
C ALA A 108 1.59 -10.29 29.57
N ALA A 109 0.97 -11.33 29.04
CA ALA A 109 1.56 -12.64 28.72
C ALA A 109 1.39 -12.95 27.23
N TYR A 110 2.26 -13.79 26.68
CA TYR A 110 2.00 -14.35 25.35
C TYR A 110 0.81 -15.30 25.41
N THR A 111 0.06 -15.40 24.31
CA THR A 111 -0.85 -16.52 24.10
C THR A 111 -0.05 -17.82 24.01
N ASP A 112 -0.68 -18.96 24.27
CA ASP A 112 0.01 -20.27 24.28
C ASP A 112 0.68 -20.61 22.93
N ASP A 113 0.15 -20.07 21.83
CA ASP A 113 0.68 -20.21 20.47
C ASP A 113 1.73 -19.15 20.08
N PHE A 114 2.04 -18.21 20.97
CA PHE A 114 2.92 -17.05 20.75
C PHE A 114 2.51 -16.13 19.57
N TYR A 115 1.28 -16.23 19.05
CA TYR A 115 0.80 -15.36 17.97
C TYR A 115 0.27 -14.02 18.46
N GLY A 116 0.03 -13.89 19.76
CA GLY A 116 -0.49 -12.69 20.36
C GLY A 116 0.01 -12.46 21.79
N VAL A 117 -0.51 -11.41 22.38
CA VAL A 117 -0.29 -11.05 23.78
C VAL A 117 -1.64 -10.72 24.37
N GLU A 118 -1.90 -11.18 25.58
CA GLU A 118 -3.12 -10.92 26.33
C GLU A 118 -2.78 -10.58 27.79
N HIS A 119 -3.69 -9.87 28.45
CA HIS A 119 -3.59 -9.66 29.89
C HIS A 119 -4.17 -10.86 30.63
N ILE A 120 -3.37 -11.44 31.53
CA ILE A 120 -3.79 -12.54 32.42
C ILE A 120 -3.57 -12.14 33.88
N PHE A 121 -4.24 -12.86 34.78
CA PHE A 121 -3.97 -12.79 36.22
C PHE A 121 -3.07 -13.94 36.65
N VAL A 122 -2.19 -13.67 37.61
CA VAL A 122 -1.39 -14.67 38.30
C VAL A 122 -1.49 -14.44 39.81
N GLU A 123 -1.50 -15.54 40.56
CA GLU A 123 -1.65 -15.55 42.02
C GLU A 123 -0.46 -16.25 42.71
N ASN A 124 0.50 -16.73 41.93
CA ASN A 124 1.69 -17.43 42.41
C ASN A 124 2.96 -16.77 41.85
N VAL A 125 3.97 -16.58 42.71
CA VAL A 125 5.27 -15.99 42.35
C VAL A 125 5.95 -16.75 41.20
N ASN A 126 5.77 -18.07 41.11
CA ASN A 126 6.34 -18.89 40.03
C ASN A 126 5.76 -18.55 38.65
N GLU A 127 4.54 -18.03 38.60
CA GLU A 127 3.87 -17.65 37.36
C GLU A 127 4.25 -16.24 36.88
N LEU A 128 4.91 -15.42 37.71
CA LEU A 128 5.37 -14.09 37.33
C LEU A 128 6.30 -14.13 36.11
N ALA A 129 6.98 -15.24 35.85
CA ALA A 129 7.78 -15.45 34.65
C ALA A 129 6.98 -15.24 33.34
N LYS A 130 5.66 -15.55 33.33
CA LYS A 130 4.77 -15.30 32.18
C LYS A 130 4.62 -13.79 31.91
N LEU A 131 4.60 -12.98 32.97
CA LEU A 131 4.38 -11.54 32.91
C LEU A 131 5.68 -10.74 32.71
N ARG A 132 6.82 -11.28 33.15
CA ARG A 132 8.14 -10.66 33.00
C ARG A 132 8.54 -10.48 31.52
N GLY A 133 9.48 -9.57 31.29
CA GLY A 133 10.02 -9.25 29.97
C GLY A 133 9.11 -8.34 29.15
N SER A 134 9.72 -7.63 28.20
CA SER A 134 8.96 -6.75 27.29
C SER A 134 8.31 -7.56 26.18
N LYS A 135 7.06 -7.23 25.86
CA LYS A 135 6.38 -7.69 24.65
C LYS A 135 6.09 -6.49 23.76
N TYR A 136 6.74 -6.39 22.61
CA TYR A 136 6.55 -5.28 21.67
C TYR A 136 5.36 -5.54 20.74
N VAL A 137 4.20 -5.76 21.33
CA VAL A 137 2.91 -6.05 20.67
C VAL A 137 1.80 -5.47 21.56
N GLN A 138 0.72 -4.96 20.97
CA GLN A 138 -0.45 -4.60 21.76
C GLN A 138 -1.05 -5.84 22.42
N SER A 139 -1.23 -5.82 23.75
CA SER A 139 -1.95 -6.87 24.46
C SER A 139 -3.46 -6.68 24.39
N ASP A 140 -4.20 -7.78 24.22
CA ASP A 140 -5.65 -7.78 24.40
C ASP A 140 -6.00 -7.73 25.89
N ILE A 141 -6.97 -6.90 26.24
CA ILE A 141 -7.46 -6.72 27.60
C ILE A 141 -8.55 -7.75 27.92
N GLY A 142 -9.35 -8.18 26.93
CA GLY A 142 -10.51 -9.03 27.19
C GLY A 142 -11.39 -8.52 28.35
N ASP A 143 -11.74 -9.42 29.26
CA ASP A 143 -12.58 -9.14 30.44
C ASP A 143 -11.78 -8.78 31.70
N THR A 144 -10.49 -8.45 31.60
CA THR A 144 -9.64 -8.27 32.79
C THR A 144 -10.05 -7.06 33.64
N TYR A 145 -10.67 -6.03 33.07
CA TYR A 145 -11.18 -4.92 33.87
C TYR A 145 -12.37 -5.35 34.74
N LEU A 146 -13.29 -6.16 34.19
CA LEU A 146 -14.41 -6.74 34.94
C LEU A 146 -13.88 -7.61 36.10
N LYS A 147 -12.96 -8.53 35.81
CA LYS A 147 -12.33 -9.39 36.83
C LYS A 147 -11.54 -8.59 37.88
N THR A 148 -10.89 -7.50 37.47
CA THR A 148 -10.21 -6.59 38.43
C THR A 148 -11.21 -6.03 39.43
N LYS A 149 -12.37 -5.53 38.95
CA LYS A 149 -13.43 -5.03 39.81
C LYS A 149 -13.94 -6.12 40.78
N GLU A 150 -14.13 -7.34 40.29
CA GLU A 150 -14.58 -8.48 41.10
C GLU A 150 -13.59 -8.77 42.24
N PHE A 151 -12.28 -8.85 41.98
CA PHE A 151 -11.27 -9.05 43.02
C PHE A 151 -11.25 -7.91 44.04
N LEU A 152 -11.35 -6.67 43.57
CA LEU A 152 -11.35 -5.50 44.45
C LEU A 152 -12.59 -5.48 45.36
N GLU A 153 -13.76 -5.84 44.84
CA GLU A 153 -15.02 -5.93 45.60
C GLU A 153 -15.03 -7.11 46.59
N GLN A 154 -14.21 -8.14 46.35
CA GLN A 154 -13.92 -9.21 47.32
C GLN A 154 -12.89 -8.80 48.38
N GLY A 155 -12.41 -7.55 48.37
CA GLY A 155 -11.41 -7.05 49.33
C GLY A 155 -9.97 -7.50 49.03
N ARG A 156 -9.71 -8.14 47.89
CA ARG A 156 -8.37 -8.60 47.51
C ARG A 156 -7.55 -7.45 46.92
N SER A 157 -6.26 -7.41 47.23
CA SER A 157 -5.34 -6.45 46.61
C SER A 157 -5.02 -6.85 45.17
N VAL A 158 -5.07 -5.90 44.24
CA VAL A 158 -4.74 -6.13 42.83
C VAL A 158 -3.60 -5.20 42.40
N LEU A 159 -2.55 -5.75 41.78
CA LEU A 159 -1.60 -4.99 40.98
C LEU A 159 -1.97 -5.12 39.50
N TYR A 160 -2.40 -4.04 38.86
CA TYR A 160 -2.69 -4.02 37.43
C TYR A 160 -1.57 -3.32 36.65
N VAL A 161 -0.88 -4.07 35.79
CA VAL A 161 0.24 -3.56 35.00
C VAL A 161 -0.17 -3.40 33.54
N GLY A 162 0.06 -2.23 32.94
CA GLY A 162 -0.31 -2.00 31.56
C GLY A 162 0.39 -0.80 30.93
N THR A 163 0.09 -0.55 29.66
CA THR A 163 0.47 0.72 29.04
C THR A 163 -0.38 1.87 29.60
N PRO A 164 0.06 3.13 29.53
CA PRO A 164 -0.68 4.26 30.11
C PRO A 164 -2.12 4.39 29.60
N CYS A 165 -2.37 4.06 28.33
CA CYS A 165 -3.73 4.07 27.78
C CYS A 165 -4.61 2.91 28.28
N GLN A 166 -4.02 1.78 28.66
CA GLN A 166 -4.73 0.67 29.30
C GLN A 166 -5.07 1.02 30.75
N ILE A 167 -4.13 1.60 31.51
CA ILE A 167 -4.42 2.07 32.88
C ILE A 167 -5.49 3.18 32.87
N ALA A 168 -5.42 4.13 31.94
CA ALA A 168 -6.49 5.12 31.75
C ALA A 168 -7.86 4.46 31.46
N GLY A 169 -7.85 3.37 30.68
CA GLY A 169 -9.05 2.59 30.37
C GLY A 169 -9.62 1.87 31.58
N LEU A 170 -8.77 1.27 32.42
CA LEU A 170 -9.16 0.63 33.68
C LEU A 170 -9.78 1.65 34.64
N ASN A 171 -9.10 2.78 34.86
CA ASN A 171 -9.57 3.82 35.79
C ASN A 171 -10.92 4.40 35.33
N ALA A 172 -11.08 4.69 34.04
CA ALA A 172 -12.35 5.15 33.46
C ALA A 172 -13.46 4.07 33.54
N PHE A 173 -13.11 2.79 33.42
CA PHE A 173 -14.05 1.69 33.61
C PHE A 173 -14.52 1.59 35.07
N LEU A 174 -13.61 1.64 36.04
CA LEU A 174 -13.93 1.55 37.47
C LEU A 174 -14.75 2.76 37.92
N GLY A 175 -14.35 3.96 37.52
CA GLY A 175 -15.07 5.21 37.79
C GLY A 175 -15.04 5.66 39.25
N LYS A 176 -14.19 5.05 40.09
CA LYS A 176 -13.89 5.44 41.47
C LYS A 176 -12.52 4.89 41.88
N GLU A 177 -11.96 5.45 42.94
CA GLU A 177 -10.73 4.96 43.55
C GLU A 177 -10.98 3.71 44.42
N TYR A 178 -9.95 2.87 44.53
CA TYR A 178 -9.91 1.67 45.37
C TYR A 178 -8.58 1.65 46.12
N ASP A 179 -8.62 1.55 47.46
CA ASP A 179 -7.41 1.49 48.30
C ASP A 179 -6.59 0.22 48.07
N ASN A 180 -7.27 -0.88 47.71
CA ASN A 180 -6.68 -2.18 47.40
C ASN A 180 -6.30 -2.36 45.92
N LEU A 181 -6.35 -1.31 45.10
CA LEU A 181 -5.85 -1.33 43.73
C LEU A 181 -4.51 -0.59 43.65
N TYR A 182 -3.49 -1.25 43.11
CA TYR A 182 -2.24 -0.64 42.67
C TYR A 182 -2.14 -0.76 41.14
N THR A 183 -1.76 0.33 40.48
CA THR A 183 -1.58 0.37 39.03
C THR A 183 -0.14 0.72 38.68
N MET A 184 0.42 -0.01 37.72
CA MET A 184 1.76 0.24 37.20
C MET A 184 1.70 0.50 35.70
N ASP A 185 2.04 1.70 35.28
CA ASP A 185 2.23 2.03 33.87
C ASP A 185 3.71 2.04 33.47
N LEU A 186 3.95 2.05 32.16
CA LEU A 186 5.30 2.11 31.60
C LEU A 186 5.45 3.26 30.60
N LEU A 187 6.69 3.70 30.36
CA LEU A 187 6.98 4.59 29.25
C LEU A 187 6.88 3.84 27.92
N CYS A 188 5.72 3.97 27.29
CA CYS A 188 5.37 3.26 26.07
C CYS A 188 5.91 3.99 24.83
N HIS A 189 6.66 3.29 23.98
CA HIS A 189 7.12 3.79 22.68
C HIS A 189 5.99 3.85 21.64
N GLY A 190 5.10 2.86 21.68
CA GLY A 190 3.97 2.69 20.78
C GLY A 190 3.45 1.25 20.83
N ALA A 191 2.24 1.02 20.33
CA ALA A 191 1.58 -0.28 20.35
C ALA A 191 1.56 -0.87 18.92
N PRO A 192 2.39 -1.89 18.61
CA PRO A 192 2.41 -2.55 17.31
C PRO A 192 1.14 -3.36 17.03
N SER A 193 0.81 -3.50 15.74
CA SER A 193 -0.29 -4.36 15.28
C SER A 193 -0.04 -5.82 15.64
N ALA A 194 -1.05 -6.46 16.27
CA ALA A 194 -0.99 -7.88 16.60
C ALA A 194 -0.95 -8.75 15.35
N SER A 195 -1.65 -8.39 14.28
CA SER A 195 -1.60 -9.13 13.01
C SER A 195 -0.22 -9.03 12.33
N VAL A 196 0.46 -7.88 12.44
CA VAL A 196 1.84 -7.73 11.94
C VAL A 196 2.81 -8.61 12.73
N TYR A 197 2.67 -8.65 14.05
CA TYR A 197 3.45 -9.56 14.90
C TYR A 197 3.20 -11.02 14.55
N LYS A 198 1.94 -11.44 14.47
CA LYS A 198 1.55 -12.80 14.06
C LYS A 198 2.19 -13.18 12.73
N LYS A 199 2.06 -12.32 11.70
CA LYS A 199 2.70 -12.56 10.40
C LYS A 199 4.21 -12.72 10.50
N PHE A 200 4.88 -11.89 11.31
CA PHE A 200 6.31 -12.04 11.56
C PHE A 200 6.65 -13.39 12.20
N ILE A 201 5.91 -13.85 13.22
CA ILE A 201 6.14 -15.16 13.84
C ILE A 201 5.86 -16.30 12.86
N THR A 202 4.73 -16.28 12.16
CA THR A 202 4.38 -17.30 11.16
C THR A 202 5.44 -17.44 10.07
N GLU A 203 5.95 -16.32 9.53
CA GLU A 203 7.04 -16.36 8.54
C GLU A 203 8.34 -16.95 9.10
N ARG A 204 8.63 -16.78 10.40
CA ARG A 204 9.79 -17.44 11.04
C ARG A 204 9.53 -18.93 11.24
N GLU A 205 8.32 -19.33 11.61
CA GLU A 205 7.97 -20.75 11.73
C GLU A 205 8.07 -21.47 10.37
N GLU A 206 7.64 -20.84 9.29
CA GLU A 206 7.79 -21.34 7.92
C GLU A 206 9.26 -21.46 7.52
N GLU A 207 10.06 -20.43 7.79
CA GLU A 207 11.51 -20.41 7.49
C GLU A 207 12.28 -21.51 8.23
N PHE A 208 11.91 -21.80 9.49
CA PHE A 208 12.58 -22.79 10.32
C PHE A 208 11.88 -24.17 10.34
N GLY A 209 10.74 -24.29 9.65
CA GLY A 209 9.97 -25.53 9.53
C GLY A 209 9.41 -26.07 10.86
N ALA A 210 9.20 -25.23 11.87
CA ALA A 210 8.73 -25.64 13.20
C ALA A 210 8.01 -24.52 13.95
N LYS A 211 7.12 -24.90 14.88
CA LYS A 211 6.37 -23.96 15.73
C LYS A 211 7.26 -23.30 16.77
N ALA A 212 6.98 -22.03 17.08
CA ALA A 212 7.63 -21.31 18.17
C ALA A 212 7.19 -21.90 19.53
N THR A 213 8.15 -22.14 20.41
CA THR A 213 7.93 -22.64 21.78
C THR A 213 8.33 -21.62 22.84
N ARG A 214 9.08 -20.57 22.45
CA ARG A 214 9.39 -19.42 23.29
C ARG A 214 9.72 -18.21 22.42
N VAL A 215 9.17 -17.05 22.79
CA VAL A 215 9.57 -15.75 22.22
C VAL A 215 10.02 -14.81 23.34
N ALA A 216 11.22 -14.24 23.20
CA ALA A 216 11.77 -13.31 24.18
C ALA A 216 12.38 -12.09 23.48
N PHE A 217 11.78 -10.91 23.70
CA PHE A 217 12.46 -9.64 23.42
C PHE A 217 13.38 -9.28 24.59
N ARG A 218 14.50 -8.62 24.29
CA ARG A 218 15.49 -8.20 25.30
C ARG A 218 16.08 -9.39 26.08
N ASP A 219 16.21 -10.56 25.45
CA ASP A 219 16.90 -11.70 26.04
C ASP A 219 18.40 -11.38 26.19
N LYS A 220 18.84 -11.30 27.45
CA LYS A 220 20.19 -10.82 27.80
C LYS A 220 21.31 -11.74 27.31
N SER A 221 21.00 -13.00 26.99
CA SER A 221 21.97 -13.93 26.41
C SER A 221 22.37 -13.57 24.97
N VAL A 222 21.57 -12.73 24.28
CA VAL A 222 21.81 -12.38 22.87
C VAL A 222 22.64 -11.11 22.73
N ALA A 223 22.29 -10.05 23.47
CA ALA A 223 22.89 -8.73 23.27
C ALA A 223 22.97 -7.90 24.57
N GLY A 224 23.15 -8.58 25.72
CA GLY A 224 23.13 -7.94 27.04
C GLY A 224 21.82 -7.20 27.27
N TRP A 225 21.87 -6.01 27.86
CA TRP A 225 20.68 -5.21 28.14
C TRP A 225 20.03 -4.56 26.88
N THR A 226 20.65 -4.66 25.71
CA THR A 226 20.23 -3.96 24.49
C THR A 226 19.03 -4.64 23.80
N HIS A 227 18.51 -4.02 22.73
CA HIS A 227 17.37 -4.55 21.97
C HIS A 227 17.77 -5.76 21.13
N CYS A 228 17.08 -6.88 21.35
CA CYS A 228 17.24 -8.12 20.62
C CYS A 228 15.93 -8.92 20.65
N ILE A 229 15.88 -9.98 19.85
CA ILE A 229 14.85 -11.01 19.92
C ILE A 229 15.50 -12.39 19.88
N LYS A 230 14.96 -13.30 20.68
CA LYS A 230 15.19 -14.74 20.60
C LYS A 230 13.85 -15.45 20.37
N ILE A 231 13.81 -16.37 19.41
CA ILE A 231 12.71 -17.31 19.21
C ILE A 231 13.31 -18.71 19.26
N GLU A 232 12.72 -19.59 20.06
CA GLU A 232 13.07 -21.01 20.12
C GLU A 232 11.96 -21.80 19.45
N PHE A 233 12.33 -22.83 18.68
CA PHE A 233 11.39 -23.63 17.91
C PHE A 233 11.33 -25.08 18.43
N ALA A 234 10.22 -25.76 18.16
CA ALA A 234 9.97 -27.13 18.62
C ALA A 234 11.00 -28.17 18.12
N ASN A 235 11.68 -27.88 17.01
CA ASN A 235 12.75 -28.73 16.48
C ASN A 235 14.13 -28.47 17.12
N GLY A 236 14.20 -27.62 18.16
CA GLY A 236 15.44 -27.27 18.87
C GLY A 236 16.27 -26.17 18.19
N THR A 237 15.85 -25.65 17.03
CA THR A 237 16.52 -24.52 16.38
C THR A 237 16.13 -23.19 17.03
N GLU A 238 16.90 -22.14 16.73
CA GLU A 238 16.69 -20.81 17.31
C GLU A 238 16.92 -19.68 16.30
N TYR A 239 16.10 -18.65 16.41
CA TYR A 239 16.28 -17.37 15.72
C TYR A 239 16.73 -16.32 16.74
N LYS A 240 17.99 -15.88 16.62
CA LYS A 240 18.59 -14.83 17.45
C LYS A 240 19.02 -13.67 16.57
N LYS A 241 18.47 -12.49 16.82
CA LYS A 241 18.85 -11.27 16.09
C LYS A 241 18.93 -10.06 17.02
N THR A 242 19.96 -9.26 16.81
CA THR A 242 20.09 -7.95 17.45
C THR A 242 19.10 -6.94 16.87
N ARG A 243 19.07 -5.74 17.44
CA ARG A 243 18.24 -4.61 17.00
C ARG A 243 18.29 -4.37 15.50
N ASP A 244 19.50 -4.30 14.95
CA ASP A 244 19.74 -3.81 13.59
C ASP A 244 19.59 -4.94 12.55
N GLU A 245 19.73 -6.19 12.98
CA GLU A 245 19.52 -7.36 12.11
C GLU A 245 18.04 -7.79 12.06
N CYS A 246 17.29 -7.60 13.15
CA CYS A 246 15.89 -8.01 13.22
C CYS A 246 14.97 -7.02 12.50
N VAL A 247 14.34 -7.46 11.42
CA VAL A 247 13.38 -6.65 10.65
C VAL A 247 12.18 -6.17 11.49
N TYR A 248 11.70 -6.98 12.44
CA TYR A 248 10.61 -6.59 13.34
C TYR A 248 11.01 -5.43 14.26
N LEU A 249 12.20 -5.51 14.87
CA LEU A 249 12.71 -4.45 15.74
C LEU A 249 13.00 -3.17 14.96
N ARG A 250 13.58 -3.27 13.76
CA ARG A 250 13.78 -2.10 12.89
C ARG A 250 12.47 -1.39 12.57
N ALA A 251 11.42 -2.14 12.22
CA ALA A 251 10.11 -1.57 11.90
C ALA A 251 9.41 -0.98 13.14
N PHE A 252 9.45 -1.67 14.28
CA PHE A 252 8.87 -1.21 15.53
C PHE A 252 9.54 0.06 16.06
N LEU A 253 10.88 0.07 16.15
CA LEU A 253 11.62 1.20 16.72
C LEU A 253 11.48 2.46 15.89
N LYS A 254 11.28 2.33 14.56
CA LYS A 254 10.95 3.43 13.66
C LYS A 254 9.47 3.80 13.63
N LEU A 255 8.62 3.16 14.44
CA LEU A 255 7.17 3.41 14.54
C LEU A 255 6.42 3.17 13.23
N LEU A 256 6.88 2.17 12.46
CA LEU A 256 6.23 1.77 11.20
C LEU A 256 5.01 0.89 11.45
N THR A 257 5.05 0.05 12.49
CA THR A 257 4.04 -1.00 12.77
C THR A 257 3.01 -0.59 13.82
N VAL A 258 3.09 0.63 14.36
CA VAL A 258 2.30 1.06 15.53
C VAL A 258 0.92 1.61 15.16
N ARG A 259 -0.01 1.67 16.10
CA ARG A 259 -1.33 2.28 15.94
C ARG A 259 -1.24 3.80 15.67
N LYS A 260 -2.14 4.35 14.84
CA LYS A 260 -2.19 5.80 14.54
C LYS A 260 -2.32 6.66 15.81
N SER A 261 -3.11 6.22 16.78
CA SER A 261 -3.32 6.92 18.06
C SER A 261 -2.04 7.07 18.90
N CYS A 262 -1.02 6.23 18.68
CA CYS A 262 0.29 6.41 19.34
C CYS A 262 0.96 7.73 18.91
N GLY A 263 0.67 8.20 17.70
CA GLY A 263 1.14 9.47 17.13
C GLY A 263 0.71 10.72 17.90
N THR A 264 -0.45 10.64 18.56
CA THR A 264 -1.04 11.74 19.32
C THR A 264 -1.54 11.29 20.68
N CYS A 265 -0.87 10.29 21.28
CA CYS A 265 -1.32 9.66 22.52
C CYS A 265 -1.44 10.68 23.66
N PRO A 266 -2.63 10.85 24.27
CA PRO A 266 -2.82 11.86 25.31
C PRO A 266 -2.09 11.49 26.61
N PHE A 267 -1.75 10.21 26.80
CA PHE A 267 -1.10 9.68 28.01
C PHE A 267 0.42 9.62 27.92
N ALA A 268 1.02 10.10 26.82
CA ALA A 268 2.48 10.22 26.68
C ALA A 268 2.99 11.54 27.28
N LYS A 269 2.58 11.84 28.51
CA LYS A 269 2.95 13.05 29.27
C LYS A 269 2.82 12.84 30.77
N LEU A 270 3.21 13.84 31.57
CA LEU A 270 2.78 14.01 32.95
C LEU A 270 1.46 14.81 33.01
N PRO A 271 0.59 14.58 34.02
CA PRO A 271 0.64 13.47 34.98
C PRO A 271 0.52 12.09 34.34
N ARG A 272 1.10 11.07 34.98
CA ARG A 272 1.02 9.67 34.54
C ARG A 272 -0.32 9.04 34.90
N GLN A 273 -0.62 7.87 34.34
CA GLN A 273 -1.91 7.18 34.58
C GLN A 273 -1.80 6.13 35.68
N GLY A 274 -0.68 5.41 35.76
CA GLY A 274 -0.40 4.47 36.85
C GLY A 274 -0.04 5.15 38.15
N ASP A 275 -0.33 4.51 39.28
CA ASP A 275 0.17 4.89 40.60
C ASP A 275 1.70 4.89 40.59
N ILE A 276 2.31 3.90 39.95
CA ILE A 276 3.75 3.82 39.68
C ILE A 276 3.99 3.84 38.16
N THR A 277 5.04 4.53 37.73
CA THR A 277 5.55 4.41 36.35
C THR A 277 6.94 3.81 36.36
N VAL A 278 7.19 2.81 35.51
CA VAL A 278 8.50 2.20 35.32
C VAL A 278 9.01 2.31 33.88
N ALA A 279 10.31 2.51 33.71
CA ALA A 279 10.97 2.53 32.40
C ALA A 279 12.45 2.17 32.48
N ASP A 280 13.10 2.03 31.33
CA ASP A 280 14.56 2.10 31.23
C ASP A 280 15.00 3.54 31.58
N PHE A 281 15.95 3.74 32.51
CA PHE A 281 16.43 5.07 32.86
C PHE A 281 17.48 5.57 31.85
N TRP A 282 17.03 5.91 30.64
CA TRP A 282 17.91 6.43 29.60
C TRP A 282 18.67 7.67 30.10
N GLY A 283 19.97 7.72 29.86
CA GLY A 283 20.84 8.85 30.21
C GLY A 283 21.27 8.93 31.68
N ILE A 284 20.88 7.99 32.56
CA ILE A 284 21.26 8.05 33.98
C ILE A 284 22.77 8.03 34.21
N GLY A 285 23.53 7.27 33.41
CA GLY A 285 24.99 7.24 33.44
C GLY A 285 25.66 8.60 33.19
N ARG A 286 24.95 9.56 32.57
CA ARG A 286 25.45 10.93 32.38
C ARG A 286 25.28 11.81 33.61
N LEU A 287 24.41 11.43 34.53
CA LEU A 287 24.25 12.07 35.83
C LEU A 287 25.25 11.47 36.82
N LYS A 288 25.27 10.13 36.90
CA LYS A 288 26.21 9.35 37.71
C LYS A 288 26.59 8.07 36.99
N GLU A 289 27.87 7.87 36.71
CA GLU A 289 28.37 6.76 35.90
C GLU A 289 28.07 5.39 36.54
N GLU A 290 28.21 5.29 37.87
CA GLU A 290 27.92 4.09 38.67
C GLU A 290 26.46 3.59 38.57
N LEU A 291 25.53 4.48 38.19
CA LEU A 291 24.12 4.14 37.97
C LEU A 291 23.86 3.50 36.61
N ASN A 292 24.90 3.19 35.83
CA ASN A 292 24.79 2.45 34.58
C ASN A 292 25.90 1.38 34.43
N ASP A 293 25.66 0.21 35.02
CA ASP A 293 26.54 -0.96 34.90
C ASP A 293 26.25 -1.85 33.67
N ASN A 294 25.46 -1.36 32.72
CA ASN A 294 24.99 -2.09 31.52
C ASN A 294 24.16 -3.35 31.79
N LYS A 295 23.72 -3.59 33.04
CA LYS A 295 22.79 -4.70 33.39
C LYS A 295 21.35 -4.23 33.49
N GLY A 296 21.12 -2.92 33.47
CA GLY A 296 19.81 -2.27 33.43
C GLY A 296 19.49 -1.52 34.72
N THR A 297 19.03 -0.29 34.55
CA THR A 297 18.61 0.63 35.62
C THR A 297 17.22 1.12 35.29
N SER A 298 16.29 0.94 36.22
CA SER A 298 14.92 1.41 36.03
C SER A 298 14.75 2.85 36.50
N LEU A 299 14.05 3.64 35.69
CA LEU A 299 13.41 4.87 36.14
C LEU A 299 12.12 4.46 36.85
N VAL A 300 11.91 4.96 38.06
CA VAL A 300 10.69 4.76 38.84
C VAL A 300 10.10 6.11 39.21
N LEU A 301 8.83 6.32 38.89
CA LEU A 301 8.06 7.47 39.36
C LEU A 301 6.96 7.00 40.30
N PHE A 302 6.85 7.62 41.47
CA PHE A 302 5.69 7.46 42.34
C PHE A 302 4.74 8.63 42.10
N ASN A 303 3.60 8.32 41.49
CA ASN A 303 2.72 9.33 40.91
C ASN A 303 1.64 9.83 41.89
N ASN A 304 1.50 9.21 43.06
CA ASN A 304 0.60 9.64 44.12
C ASN A 304 1.01 9.09 45.49
N ASN A 305 0.33 9.54 46.55
CA ASN A 305 0.64 9.16 47.93
C ASN A 305 0.45 7.66 48.23
N LYS A 306 -0.44 6.97 47.48
CA LYS A 306 -0.64 5.52 47.63
C LYS A 306 0.59 4.76 47.12
N ALA A 307 1.14 5.21 45.99
CA ALA A 307 2.36 4.66 45.41
C ALA A 307 3.60 4.85 46.29
N GLU A 308 3.71 5.99 46.98
CA GLU A 308 4.82 6.28 47.90
C GLU A 308 4.94 5.24 49.02
N LYS A 309 3.85 4.58 49.41
CA LYS A 309 3.87 3.47 50.38
C LYS A 309 4.64 2.25 49.88
N LEU A 310 4.80 2.10 48.56
CA LEU A 310 5.58 1.01 47.95
C LEU A 310 7.07 1.34 47.84
N ALA A 311 7.50 2.58 48.14
CA ALA A 311 8.91 2.97 48.07
C ALA A 311 9.77 2.14 49.03
N SER A 312 9.32 1.95 50.28
CA SER A 312 10.05 1.15 51.28
C SER A 312 10.16 -0.33 50.90
N VAL A 313 9.14 -0.87 50.22
CA VAL A 313 9.16 -2.24 49.68
C VAL A 313 10.23 -2.37 48.60
N ILE A 314 10.23 -1.45 47.63
CA ILE A 314 11.19 -1.45 46.52
C ILE A 314 12.61 -1.22 47.04
N GLU A 315 12.80 -0.26 47.95
CA GLU A 315 14.10 0.07 48.55
C GLU A 315 14.72 -1.17 49.22
N LYS A 316 13.94 -1.86 50.07
CA LYS A 316 14.38 -3.06 50.78
C LYS A 316 14.89 -4.18 49.85
N ASP A 317 14.23 -4.37 48.72
CA ASP A 317 14.55 -5.46 47.77
C ASP A 317 15.51 -5.01 46.64
N SER A 318 15.97 -3.76 46.69
CA SER A 318 16.87 -3.19 45.71
C SER A 318 18.34 -3.20 46.15
N LYS A 319 19.23 -3.34 45.17
CA LYS A 319 20.66 -3.06 45.32
C LYS A 319 20.93 -1.55 45.31
N VAL A 320 20.17 -0.82 44.51
CA VAL A 320 20.25 0.64 44.38
C VAL A 320 18.83 1.19 44.39
N PHE A 321 18.59 2.17 45.26
CA PHE A 321 17.38 2.99 45.32
C PHE A 321 17.81 4.43 45.55
N GLU A 322 17.96 5.20 44.48
CA GLU A 322 18.55 6.53 44.55
C GLU A 322 17.61 7.60 43.99
N PRO A 323 17.34 8.69 44.73
CA PRO A 323 16.61 9.84 44.19
C PRO A 323 17.31 10.41 42.95
N ALA A 324 16.53 10.74 41.92
CA ALA A 324 17.03 11.32 40.68
C ALA A 324 16.19 12.54 40.25
N PRO A 325 16.79 13.59 39.67
CA PRO A 325 16.05 14.74 39.17
C PRO A 325 15.10 14.35 38.02
N ILE A 326 13.81 14.65 38.17
CA ILE A 326 12.80 14.36 37.15
C ILE A 326 13.08 15.10 35.82
N GLU A 327 13.69 16.27 35.87
CA GLU A 327 14.08 17.02 34.66
C GLU A 327 15.15 16.28 33.85
N HIS A 328 16.05 15.56 34.52
CA HIS A 328 17.00 14.67 33.85
C HIS A 328 16.27 13.50 33.19
N ALA A 329 15.31 12.89 33.89
CA ALA A 329 14.49 11.82 33.32
C ALA A 329 13.73 12.30 32.07
N LYS A 330 13.04 13.46 32.12
CA LYS A 330 12.32 14.07 30.99
C LYS A 330 13.22 14.28 29.78
N LYS A 331 14.44 14.79 29.98
CA LYS A 331 15.40 15.08 28.90
C LYS A 331 15.75 13.85 28.06
N PHE A 332 15.87 12.69 28.69
CA PHE A 332 16.29 11.45 28.01
C PHE A 332 15.13 10.47 27.77
N ASN A 333 13.95 10.73 28.32
CA ASN A 333 12.76 9.91 28.20
C ASN A 333 11.58 10.75 27.70
N SER A 334 11.57 11.05 26.40
CA SER A 334 10.59 11.97 25.78
C SER A 334 9.12 11.62 26.03
N ARG A 335 8.81 10.34 26.29
CA ARG A 335 7.45 9.85 26.57
C ARG A 335 6.86 10.42 27.88
N LEU A 336 7.66 11.11 28.69
CA LEU A 336 7.22 11.86 29.86
C LEU A 336 6.59 13.22 29.52
N HIS A 337 6.78 13.75 28.30
CA HIS A 337 6.29 15.08 27.96
C HIS A 337 5.69 15.22 26.55
N CYS A 338 5.87 14.27 25.64
CA CYS A 338 5.20 14.30 24.34
C CYS A 338 4.92 12.91 23.75
N ALA A 339 4.00 12.82 22.79
CA ALA A 339 3.81 11.67 21.89
C ALA A 339 4.92 11.60 20.81
N THR A 340 5.11 10.44 20.16
CA THR A 340 6.11 10.30 19.09
C THR A 340 5.37 10.33 17.78
N GLN A 341 5.89 11.05 16.79
CA GLN A 341 5.32 11.01 15.46
C GLN A 341 5.47 9.60 14.85
N VAL A 342 4.38 9.04 14.33
CA VAL A 342 4.41 7.77 13.59
C VAL A 342 5.23 7.92 12.31
N HIS A 343 5.76 6.81 11.81
CA HIS A 343 6.58 6.84 10.59
C HIS A 343 5.80 7.38 9.39
N LYS A 344 6.40 8.30 8.61
CA LYS A 344 5.78 8.89 7.41
C LYS A 344 5.32 7.87 6.35
N ASN A 345 6.00 6.72 6.28
CA ASN A 345 5.68 5.64 5.32
C ASN A 345 4.80 4.53 5.92
N ARG A 346 4.21 4.74 7.11
CA ARG A 346 3.33 3.75 7.76
C ARG A 346 2.18 3.30 6.87
N GLU A 347 1.49 4.24 6.23
CA GLU A 347 0.33 3.93 5.39
C GLU A 347 0.72 3.05 4.21
N ARG A 348 1.82 3.41 3.52
CA ARG A 348 2.42 2.55 2.48
C ARG A 348 2.76 1.16 3.02
N PHE A 349 3.37 1.04 4.19
CA PHE A 349 3.70 -0.26 4.77
C PHE A 349 2.47 -1.16 4.96
N PHE A 350 1.38 -0.62 5.51
CA PHE A 350 0.14 -1.39 5.68
C PHE A 350 -0.56 -1.67 4.33
N GLU A 351 -0.46 -0.77 3.35
CA GLU A 351 -0.93 -1.04 1.98
C GLU A 351 -0.16 -2.21 1.35
N LEU A 352 1.17 -2.24 1.49
CA LEU A 352 2.04 -3.32 1.00
C LEU A 352 1.65 -4.69 1.59
N LEU A 353 1.31 -4.73 2.88
CA LEU A 353 0.83 -5.96 3.53
C LEU A 353 -0.59 -6.34 3.10
N GLY A 354 -1.53 -5.40 3.08
CA GLY A 354 -2.95 -5.70 2.86
C GLY A 354 -3.32 -5.86 1.38
N LYS A 355 -3.00 -4.85 0.57
CA LYS A 355 -3.41 -4.79 -0.84
C LYS A 355 -2.62 -5.77 -1.70
N TYR A 356 -1.30 -5.86 -1.47
CA TYR A 356 -0.36 -6.63 -2.29
C TYR A 356 0.08 -7.95 -1.64
N ASP A 357 -0.34 -8.25 -0.41
CA ASP A 357 -0.03 -9.49 0.32
C ASP A 357 1.48 -9.81 0.42
N TYR A 358 2.30 -8.77 0.59
CA TYR A 358 3.74 -8.96 0.70
C TYR A 358 4.12 -9.64 2.03
N SER A 359 5.23 -10.37 2.02
CA SER A 359 5.87 -10.79 3.26
C SER A 359 6.22 -9.58 4.13
N PHE A 360 6.27 -9.77 5.45
CA PHE A 360 6.58 -8.71 6.39
C PHE A 360 7.94 -8.08 6.07
N SER A 361 8.95 -8.90 5.78
CA SER A 361 10.29 -8.42 5.41
C SER A 361 10.28 -7.56 4.15
N LYS A 362 9.57 -7.98 3.10
CA LYS A 362 9.45 -7.22 1.84
C LYS A 362 8.70 -5.90 2.07
N ALA A 363 7.60 -5.92 2.81
CA ALA A 363 6.84 -4.71 3.11
C ALA A 363 7.63 -3.67 3.93
N VAL A 364 8.45 -4.12 4.89
CA VAL A 364 9.35 -3.22 5.65
C VAL A 364 10.39 -2.60 4.73
N ASP A 365 11.08 -3.39 3.90
CA ASP A 365 12.09 -2.88 2.96
C ASP A 365 11.49 -1.89 1.96
N TYR A 366 10.41 -2.29 1.28
CA TYR A 366 9.73 -1.46 0.28
C TYR A 366 9.10 -0.20 0.89
N GLY A 367 8.53 -0.30 2.08
CA GLY A 367 7.95 0.82 2.79
C GLY A 367 9.02 1.82 3.24
N MET A 368 10.16 1.35 3.75
CA MET A 368 11.22 2.23 4.24
C MET A 368 12.04 2.87 3.11
N ASN A 369 12.33 2.11 2.05
CA ASN A 369 13.19 2.53 0.95
C ASN A 369 12.41 3.03 -0.28
N ARG A 370 11.07 3.08 -0.19
CA ARG A 370 10.17 3.50 -1.26
C ARG A 370 10.45 2.72 -2.56
N LYS A 371 10.50 1.39 -2.45
CA LYS A 371 10.66 0.46 -3.58
C LYS A 371 9.31 -0.01 -4.13
N PHE A 372 9.32 -0.49 -5.36
CA PHE A 372 8.18 -0.97 -6.14
C PHE A 372 8.59 -2.20 -6.95
N ASP A 373 7.62 -3.08 -7.24
CA ASP A 373 7.91 -4.19 -8.16
C ASP A 373 8.18 -3.66 -9.57
N ILE A 374 7.41 -2.65 -10.01
CA ILE A 374 7.39 -2.21 -11.40
C ILE A 374 7.56 -0.69 -11.51
N GLY A 375 8.60 -0.26 -12.22
CA GLY A 375 8.70 1.07 -12.79
C GLY A 375 8.03 1.08 -14.17
N TYR A 376 6.87 1.70 -14.28
CA TYR A 376 6.09 1.74 -15.52
C TYR A 376 6.42 3.01 -16.30
N ILE A 377 6.76 2.87 -17.59
CA ILE A 377 6.85 3.99 -18.53
C ILE A 377 5.83 3.89 -19.67
N GLY A 378 5.15 5.00 -19.98
CA GLY A 378 4.20 5.11 -21.08
C GLY A 378 3.57 6.50 -21.20
N TRP A 379 2.63 6.66 -22.15
CA TRP A 379 1.91 7.92 -22.40
C TRP A 379 0.71 8.12 -21.44
N TRP A 380 0.92 7.94 -20.15
CA TRP A 380 -0.20 7.89 -19.18
C TRP A 380 -0.79 9.27 -18.80
N TYR A 381 -0.12 10.37 -19.13
CA TYR A 381 -0.61 11.75 -18.94
C TYR A 381 -0.71 12.57 -20.25
N GLY A 382 -0.74 11.88 -21.40
CA GLY A 382 -0.99 12.51 -22.71
C GLY A 382 -2.38 13.15 -22.81
N GLY A 383 -2.67 13.84 -23.91
CA GLY A 383 -3.98 14.47 -24.16
C GLY A 383 -5.05 13.54 -24.77
N ASN A 384 -4.63 12.40 -25.32
CA ASN A 384 -5.50 11.44 -25.99
C ASN A 384 -6.17 10.48 -24.98
N TYR A 385 -7.49 10.29 -25.06
CA TYR A 385 -8.25 9.44 -24.14
C TYR A 385 -7.79 7.98 -24.18
N GLY A 386 -7.59 7.44 -25.38
CA GLY A 386 -7.15 6.05 -25.57
C GLY A 386 -5.80 5.78 -24.92
N SER A 387 -4.84 6.70 -25.09
CA SER A 387 -3.54 6.65 -24.43
C SER A 387 -3.64 6.61 -22.90
N VAL A 388 -4.48 7.45 -22.29
CA VAL A 388 -4.65 7.42 -20.82
C VAL A 388 -5.27 6.10 -20.37
N LEU A 389 -6.30 5.65 -21.08
CA LEU A 389 -7.11 4.50 -20.72
C LEU A 389 -6.40 3.15 -20.92
N THR A 390 -5.55 3.01 -21.94
CA THR A 390 -4.72 1.81 -22.09
C THR A 390 -3.67 1.69 -20.98
N ASN A 391 -3.10 2.83 -20.54
CA ASN A 391 -2.17 2.85 -19.40
C ASN A 391 -2.89 2.58 -18.07
N TYR A 392 -4.11 3.09 -17.91
CA TYR A 392 -4.97 2.78 -16.76
C TYR A 392 -5.30 1.30 -16.68
N ALA A 393 -5.72 0.72 -17.80
CA ALA A 393 -6.04 -0.69 -17.89
C ALA A 393 -4.85 -1.57 -17.48
N LEU A 394 -3.68 -1.31 -18.05
CA LEU A 394 -2.48 -2.08 -17.71
C LEU A 394 -2.08 -1.90 -16.24
N HIS A 395 -2.15 -0.68 -15.70
CA HIS A 395 -1.91 -0.44 -14.28
C HIS A 395 -2.85 -1.27 -13.39
N GLN A 396 -4.17 -1.28 -13.66
CA GLN A 396 -5.12 -2.06 -12.87
C GLN A 396 -4.85 -3.56 -12.96
N VAL A 397 -4.49 -4.07 -14.15
CA VAL A 397 -4.09 -5.47 -14.33
C VAL A 397 -2.87 -5.82 -13.47
N LEU A 398 -1.84 -4.97 -13.45
CA LEU A 398 -0.62 -5.18 -12.65
C LEU A 398 -0.92 -5.15 -11.14
N VAL A 399 -1.75 -4.20 -10.69
CA VAL A 399 -2.21 -4.14 -9.28
C VAL A 399 -3.06 -5.37 -8.93
N GLY A 400 -3.91 -5.84 -9.85
CA GLY A 400 -4.68 -7.07 -9.72
C GLY A 400 -3.80 -8.32 -9.60
N MET A 401 -2.65 -8.33 -10.27
CA MET A 401 -1.57 -9.33 -10.11
C MET A 401 -0.73 -9.14 -8.83
N LYS A 402 -1.20 -8.29 -7.89
CA LYS A 402 -0.53 -7.99 -6.61
C LYS A 402 0.86 -7.38 -6.78
N LYS A 403 1.10 -6.63 -7.87
CA LYS A 403 2.35 -5.90 -8.08
C LYS A 403 2.21 -4.42 -7.74
N SER A 404 3.15 -3.87 -6.97
CA SER A 404 3.20 -2.42 -6.72
C SER A 404 3.84 -1.70 -7.91
N VAL A 405 3.20 -0.62 -8.37
CA VAL A 405 3.58 0.07 -9.62
C VAL A 405 3.90 1.54 -9.33
N LEU A 406 5.08 1.98 -9.77
CA LEU A 406 5.44 3.38 -9.85
C LEU A 406 5.30 3.86 -11.29
N MET A 407 4.34 4.74 -11.54
CA MET A 407 4.18 5.37 -12.84
C MET A 407 5.27 6.44 -13.01
N LEU A 408 6.22 6.20 -13.90
CA LEU A 408 7.36 7.08 -14.12
C LEU A 408 6.93 8.29 -14.94
N GLU A 409 7.16 9.48 -14.38
CA GLU A 409 7.14 10.76 -15.09
C GLU A 409 8.20 10.75 -16.17
N TRP A 410 7.97 11.43 -17.29
CA TRP A 410 9.05 11.59 -18.26
C TRP A 410 10.05 12.63 -17.76
N PRO A 411 11.33 12.46 -18.12
CA PRO A 411 12.31 13.45 -17.74
C PRO A 411 12.01 14.78 -18.43
N TYR A 412 12.10 15.87 -17.67
CA TYR A 412 12.01 17.21 -18.25
C TYR A 412 13.38 17.67 -18.71
N VAL A 413 13.39 18.47 -19.78
CA VAL A 413 14.61 19.08 -20.33
C VAL A 413 14.83 20.47 -19.73
N THR A 414 13.75 21.25 -19.52
CA THR A 414 13.80 22.58 -18.90
C THR A 414 12.73 22.76 -17.82
N LYS A 415 12.93 23.70 -16.88
CA LYS A 415 11.92 24.02 -15.85
C LYS A 415 10.60 24.52 -16.46
N GLU A 416 10.62 25.16 -17.62
CA GLU A 416 9.39 25.60 -18.32
C GLU A 416 8.59 24.43 -18.88
N THR A 417 9.26 23.38 -19.40
CA THR A 417 8.58 22.14 -19.83
C THR A 417 7.91 21.42 -18.67
N LEU A 418 8.48 21.50 -17.46
CA LEU A 418 7.88 20.97 -16.25
C LEU A 418 6.59 21.71 -15.88
N ILE A 419 6.59 23.05 -15.90
CA ILE A 419 5.44 23.88 -15.51
C ILE A 419 4.24 23.69 -16.46
N LYS A 420 4.47 23.67 -17.77
CA LYS A 420 3.41 23.45 -18.79
C LYS A 420 2.74 22.08 -18.69
N SER A 421 3.37 21.11 -18.02
CA SER A 421 2.88 19.74 -17.89
C SER A 421 1.98 19.50 -16.67
N GLN A 422 1.83 20.48 -15.76
CA GLN A 422 1.10 20.31 -14.51
C GLN A 422 -0.38 20.68 -14.66
N ASN A 423 -1.28 19.85 -14.10
CA ASN A 423 -2.74 20.06 -14.02
C ASN A 423 -3.55 20.00 -15.33
N ASN A 424 -3.23 19.09 -16.26
CA ASN A 424 -4.17 18.74 -17.32
C ASN A 424 -5.22 17.72 -16.83
N LYS A 425 -6.34 17.58 -17.55
CA LYS A 425 -7.45 16.67 -17.22
C LYS A 425 -7.03 15.23 -16.98
N THR A 426 -5.96 14.79 -17.64
CA THR A 426 -5.48 13.41 -17.57
C THR A 426 -4.73 13.16 -16.28
N ARG A 427 -3.90 14.11 -15.83
CA ARG A 427 -3.29 14.08 -14.48
C ARG A 427 -4.30 14.14 -13.35
N VAL A 428 -5.38 14.91 -13.52
CA VAL A 428 -6.47 14.94 -12.52
C VAL A 428 -7.11 13.57 -12.38
N PHE A 429 -7.38 12.90 -13.50
CA PHE A 429 -7.89 11.52 -13.51
C PHE A 429 -6.92 10.55 -12.85
N THR A 430 -5.64 10.55 -13.25
CA THR A 430 -4.67 9.54 -12.82
C THR A 430 -4.24 9.66 -11.36
N ARG A 431 -4.33 10.84 -10.73
CA ARG A 431 -4.10 11.03 -9.29
C ARG A 431 -4.99 10.18 -8.38
N ASN A 432 -6.13 9.71 -8.88
CA ASN A 432 -7.03 8.84 -8.12
C ASN A 432 -6.55 7.39 -8.08
N PHE A 433 -5.61 7.00 -8.95
CA PHE A 433 -5.28 5.59 -9.19
C PHE A 433 -3.79 5.27 -9.09
N TYR A 434 -2.91 6.22 -9.39
CA TYR A 434 -1.48 5.94 -9.54
C TYR A 434 -0.66 6.50 -8.39
N GLU A 435 0.38 5.75 -8.02
CA GLU A 435 1.57 6.32 -7.42
C GLU A 435 2.52 6.78 -8.54
N THR A 436 2.88 8.06 -8.54
CA THR A 436 3.75 8.65 -9.58
C THR A 436 5.13 8.98 -9.03
N SER A 437 6.14 8.90 -9.88
CA SER A 437 7.47 9.38 -9.52
C SER A 437 7.49 10.91 -9.41
N ALA A 438 8.44 11.47 -8.67
CA ALA A 438 8.72 12.90 -8.78
C ALA A 438 9.32 13.20 -10.16
N PRO A 439 8.95 14.33 -10.81
CA PRO A 439 9.61 14.78 -12.03
C PRO A 439 11.12 14.92 -11.83
N THR A 440 11.90 14.59 -12.85
CA THR A 440 13.36 14.56 -12.77
C THR A 440 14.00 14.89 -14.11
N THR A 441 15.28 15.22 -14.14
CA THR A 441 16.01 15.44 -15.39
C THR A 441 16.40 14.11 -16.04
N LEU A 442 16.79 14.15 -17.32
CA LEU A 442 17.27 12.96 -18.02
C LEU A 442 18.50 12.34 -17.33
N GLU A 443 19.42 13.17 -16.84
CA GLU A 443 20.62 12.76 -16.09
C GLU A 443 20.29 12.02 -14.79
N GLN A 444 19.22 12.42 -14.10
CA GLN A 444 18.81 11.82 -12.83
C GLN A 444 17.91 10.60 -13.01
N TYR A 445 17.40 10.34 -14.22
CA TYR A 445 16.48 9.25 -14.52
C TYR A 445 16.98 7.85 -14.08
N PRO A 446 18.29 7.51 -14.23
CA PRO A 446 18.85 6.24 -13.75
C PRO A 446 18.64 5.99 -12.24
N ARG A 447 18.34 7.00 -11.42
CA ARG A 447 18.06 6.80 -9.98
C ARG A 447 16.91 5.83 -9.72
N PHE A 448 16.00 5.66 -10.67
CA PHE A 448 14.86 4.74 -10.52
C PHE A 448 15.28 3.28 -10.44
N ASN A 449 16.49 2.91 -10.88
CA ASN A 449 17.08 1.58 -10.65
C ASN A 449 17.20 1.26 -9.14
N ASN A 450 17.27 2.26 -8.25
CA ASN A 450 17.26 2.03 -6.80
C ASN A 450 15.85 1.81 -6.20
N HIS A 451 14.81 2.01 -7.00
CA HIS A 451 13.41 2.04 -6.55
C HIS A 451 12.52 0.98 -7.19
N CYS A 452 12.91 0.40 -8.34
CA CYS A 452 12.05 -0.52 -9.09
C CYS A 452 12.80 -1.79 -9.43
N ASP A 453 12.22 -2.95 -9.14
CA ASP A 453 12.86 -4.24 -9.43
C ASP A 453 12.76 -4.62 -10.92
N THR A 454 11.63 -4.27 -11.56
CA THR A 454 11.35 -4.48 -12.99
C THR A 454 10.94 -3.17 -13.64
N PHE A 455 11.33 -2.97 -14.90
CA PHE A 455 10.88 -1.86 -15.72
C PHE A 455 9.99 -2.35 -16.85
N LEU A 456 8.82 -1.74 -16.98
CA LEU A 456 7.82 -2.10 -17.97
C LEU A 456 7.53 -0.90 -18.87
N VAL A 457 7.65 -1.09 -20.18
CA VAL A 457 7.10 -0.17 -21.17
C VAL A 457 5.72 -0.67 -21.59
N GLY A 458 4.72 0.18 -21.34
CA GLY A 458 3.32 -0.18 -21.50
C GLY A 458 2.79 -0.10 -22.92
N SER A 459 1.47 -0.20 -23.07
CA SER A 459 0.86 -0.22 -24.40
C SER A 459 0.71 1.17 -25.02
N ASP A 460 0.29 1.18 -26.29
CA ASP A 460 0.21 2.28 -27.26
C ASP A 460 1.42 2.36 -28.20
N GLN A 461 1.42 3.34 -29.09
CA GLN A 461 2.42 3.57 -30.12
C GLN A 461 3.75 4.15 -29.57
N LEU A 462 4.27 3.59 -28.47
CA LEU A 462 5.51 4.03 -27.81
C LEU A 462 6.76 3.74 -28.64
N TRP A 463 6.67 2.83 -29.62
CA TRP A 463 7.74 2.59 -30.59
C TRP A 463 7.41 3.19 -31.96
N ASN A 464 6.47 4.12 -32.10
CA ASN A 464 6.30 4.85 -33.36
C ASN A 464 7.36 5.96 -33.47
N TRP A 465 8.20 5.93 -34.51
CA TRP A 465 9.20 6.98 -34.75
C TRP A 465 8.60 8.39 -34.80
N TYR A 466 7.48 8.58 -35.49
CA TYR A 466 6.90 9.92 -35.65
C TYR A 466 6.39 10.51 -34.34
N SER A 467 5.97 9.67 -33.41
CA SER A 467 5.59 10.05 -32.05
C SER A 467 6.81 10.40 -31.18
N ASN A 468 7.96 9.78 -31.47
CA ASN A 468 9.16 9.85 -30.62
C ASN A 468 10.27 10.77 -31.13
N LYS A 469 10.29 11.11 -32.43
CA LYS A 469 11.41 11.82 -33.10
C LYS A 469 11.82 13.14 -32.44
N ASN A 470 10.88 13.79 -31.75
CA ASN A 470 11.09 15.09 -31.11
C ASN A 470 11.33 15.00 -29.60
N ILE A 471 11.30 13.79 -29.00
CA ILE A 471 11.46 13.61 -27.54
C ILE A 471 12.95 13.65 -27.14
N GLY A 472 13.87 13.43 -28.10
CA GLY A 472 15.32 13.58 -27.89
C GLY A 472 15.94 12.53 -26.96
N THR A 473 15.25 11.42 -26.69
CA THR A 473 15.69 10.34 -25.78
C THR A 473 15.21 8.96 -26.26
N TYR A 474 15.80 7.89 -25.71
CA TYR A 474 15.48 6.48 -25.97
C TYR A 474 14.70 5.83 -24.81
N ASN A 475 14.06 6.61 -23.93
CA ASN A 475 13.42 6.12 -22.71
C ASN A 475 12.40 4.98 -22.91
N PHE A 476 11.62 4.95 -24.00
CA PHE A 476 10.68 3.83 -24.27
C PHE A 476 11.37 2.53 -24.71
N PHE A 477 12.68 2.59 -24.92
CA PHE A 477 13.56 1.44 -25.11
C PHE A 477 14.40 1.18 -23.84
N LEU A 478 14.05 1.82 -22.72
CA LEU A 478 14.62 1.62 -21.38
C LEU A 478 16.16 1.74 -21.35
N ASP A 479 16.71 2.72 -22.08
CA ASP A 479 18.16 2.92 -22.19
C ASP A 479 18.85 3.23 -20.84
N PHE A 480 18.15 3.90 -19.93
CA PHE A 480 18.59 4.24 -18.57
C PHE A 480 18.56 3.08 -17.56
N VAL A 481 17.91 1.96 -17.90
CA VAL A 481 17.71 0.84 -16.97
C VAL A 481 18.94 -0.06 -16.99
N GLU A 482 19.48 -0.38 -15.81
CA GLU A 482 20.66 -1.25 -15.67
C GLU A 482 20.35 -2.70 -16.05
N ASP A 483 21.38 -3.47 -16.42
CA ASP A 483 21.22 -4.88 -16.82
C ASP A 483 20.98 -5.84 -15.64
N SER A 484 21.06 -5.35 -14.41
CA SER A 484 20.59 -6.02 -13.20
C SER A 484 19.07 -6.08 -13.10
N HIS A 485 18.34 -5.24 -13.85
CA HIS A 485 16.88 -5.10 -13.77
C HIS A 485 16.17 -5.71 -14.95
N LYS A 486 15.01 -6.31 -14.68
CA LYS A 486 14.18 -6.92 -15.71
C LYS A 486 13.52 -5.84 -16.57
N LYS A 487 13.49 -6.05 -17.89
CA LYS A 487 12.92 -5.13 -18.89
C LYS A 487 11.84 -5.86 -19.67
N ILE A 488 10.61 -5.34 -19.61
CA ILE A 488 9.45 -5.94 -20.29
C ILE A 488 8.78 -4.88 -21.18
N ALA A 489 8.43 -5.26 -22.41
CA ALA A 489 7.52 -4.50 -23.24
C ALA A 489 6.20 -5.25 -23.35
N TYR A 490 5.08 -4.60 -23.01
CA TYR A 490 3.75 -5.19 -23.12
C TYR A 490 2.89 -4.47 -24.16
N SER A 491 2.51 -5.22 -25.19
CA SER A 491 1.55 -4.83 -26.23
C SER A 491 1.82 -3.44 -26.82
N THR A 492 3.09 -3.03 -26.92
CA THR A 492 3.45 -1.76 -27.56
C THR A 492 3.32 -1.87 -29.09
N SER A 493 3.35 -0.74 -29.80
CA SER A 493 3.10 -0.69 -31.25
C SER A 493 4.09 0.24 -31.96
N PHE A 494 4.44 -0.14 -33.18
CA PHE A 494 5.19 0.72 -34.11
C PHE A 494 4.26 1.64 -34.93
N GLY A 495 2.95 1.36 -34.92
CA GLY A 495 1.91 2.13 -35.61
C GLY A 495 1.79 1.89 -37.12
N HIS A 496 2.80 1.27 -37.74
CA HIS A 496 2.89 1.01 -39.18
C HIS A 496 3.60 -0.33 -39.43
N GLU A 497 3.24 -1.03 -40.52
CA GLU A 497 3.90 -2.28 -40.96
C GLU A 497 5.37 -2.07 -41.34
N SER A 498 5.73 -0.89 -41.83
CA SER A 498 7.10 -0.53 -42.23
C SER A 498 7.53 0.76 -41.52
N PRO A 499 7.90 0.70 -40.23
CA PRO A 499 8.29 1.89 -39.49
C PRO A 499 9.64 2.42 -39.97
N TYR A 500 9.70 3.74 -40.17
CA TYR A 500 10.93 4.44 -40.51
C TYR A 500 11.74 4.75 -39.24
N TYR A 501 13.05 4.53 -39.30
CA TYR A 501 14.02 5.02 -38.31
C TYR A 501 15.31 5.44 -39.03
N PRO A 502 16.00 6.50 -38.57
CA PRO A 502 17.33 6.84 -39.07
C PRO A 502 18.31 5.68 -38.91
N LYS A 503 19.27 5.53 -39.83
CA LYS A 503 20.17 4.37 -39.88
C LYS A 503 21.02 4.26 -38.61
N GLU A 504 21.57 5.37 -38.14
CA GLU A 504 22.35 5.44 -36.90
C GLU A 504 21.53 5.06 -35.67
N MET A 505 20.22 5.32 -35.69
CA MET A 505 19.31 4.98 -34.60
C MET A 505 19.00 3.50 -34.57
N ARG A 506 18.84 2.87 -35.74
CA ARG A 506 18.50 1.44 -35.85
C ARG A 506 19.48 0.57 -35.09
N LEU A 507 20.78 0.82 -35.21
CA LEU A 507 21.81 0.05 -34.49
C LEU A 507 21.65 0.14 -32.97
N LYS A 508 21.42 1.35 -32.45
CA LYS A 508 21.20 1.55 -31.01
C LYS A 508 19.88 0.91 -30.56
N LEU A 509 18.82 0.99 -31.36
CA LEU A 509 17.54 0.35 -31.05
C LEU A 509 17.64 -1.17 -31.06
N THR A 510 18.37 -1.76 -32.01
CA THR A 510 18.68 -3.21 -32.02
C THR A 510 19.37 -3.61 -30.73
N TYR A 511 20.39 -2.87 -30.29
CA TYR A 511 21.06 -3.10 -29.01
C TYR A 511 20.07 -3.03 -27.83
N LEU A 512 19.25 -1.98 -27.76
CA LEU A 512 18.33 -1.76 -26.65
C LEU A 512 17.20 -2.79 -26.59
N LEU A 513 16.59 -3.14 -27.73
CA LEU A 513 15.52 -4.14 -27.79
C LEU A 513 16.00 -5.53 -27.39
N ASN A 514 17.24 -5.90 -27.74
CA ASN A 514 17.83 -7.16 -27.31
C ASN A 514 18.19 -7.22 -25.82
N ARG A 515 18.07 -6.12 -25.06
CA ARG A 515 18.20 -6.11 -23.59
C ARG A 515 16.89 -6.42 -22.88
N PHE A 516 15.76 -6.45 -23.59
CA PHE A 516 14.47 -6.84 -23.01
C PHE A 516 14.43 -8.33 -22.72
N ASP A 517 13.93 -8.68 -21.54
CA ASP A 517 13.72 -10.07 -21.13
C ASP A 517 12.48 -10.67 -21.79
N ALA A 518 11.49 -9.81 -22.11
CA ALA A 518 10.26 -10.21 -22.79
C ALA A 518 9.70 -9.03 -23.59
N ILE A 519 9.31 -9.31 -24.83
CA ILE A 519 8.65 -8.34 -25.72
C ILE A 519 7.33 -8.92 -26.22
N SER A 520 6.25 -8.18 -26.00
CA SER A 520 5.03 -8.35 -26.76
C SER A 520 4.62 -7.06 -27.48
N VAL A 521 4.00 -7.27 -28.65
CA VAL A 521 3.52 -6.22 -29.55
C VAL A 521 2.04 -6.41 -29.82
N ARG A 522 1.35 -5.33 -30.16
CA ARG A 522 -0.12 -5.34 -30.33
C ARG A 522 -0.56 -6.00 -31.64
N GLU A 523 0.02 -5.56 -32.74
CA GLU A 523 -0.26 -6.09 -34.09
C GLU A 523 0.70 -7.23 -34.47
N ASP A 524 0.19 -8.23 -35.17
CA ASP A 524 0.95 -9.37 -35.72
C ASP A 524 2.09 -8.92 -36.64
N SER A 525 1.86 -7.90 -37.47
CA SER A 525 2.88 -7.31 -38.34
C SER A 525 4.10 -6.78 -37.57
N ALA A 526 3.92 -6.35 -36.32
CA ALA A 526 5.03 -5.84 -35.51
C ALA A 526 6.00 -6.95 -35.05
N ILE A 527 5.59 -8.22 -35.07
CA ILE A 527 6.51 -9.36 -34.83
C ILE A 527 7.57 -9.39 -35.93
N ASP A 528 7.14 -9.24 -37.18
CA ASP A 528 8.05 -9.21 -38.33
C ASP A 528 8.96 -7.99 -38.28
N VAL A 529 8.47 -6.83 -37.83
CA VAL A 529 9.30 -5.63 -37.61
C VAL A 529 10.38 -5.90 -36.56
N CYS A 530 10.03 -6.46 -35.40
CA CYS A 530 11.00 -6.81 -34.36
C CYS A 530 12.08 -7.75 -34.88
N LYS A 531 11.70 -8.77 -35.66
CA LYS A 531 12.62 -9.76 -36.21
C LYS A 531 13.49 -9.18 -37.32
N ARG A 532 12.90 -8.56 -38.35
CA ARG A 532 13.61 -8.11 -39.56
C ARG A 532 14.45 -6.86 -39.33
N ASN A 533 13.97 -5.92 -38.52
CA ASN A 533 14.63 -4.62 -38.36
C ASN A 533 15.60 -4.60 -37.17
N PHE A 534 15.37 -5.45 -36.17
CA PHE A 534 16.04 -5.37 -34.87
C PHE A 534 16.53 -6.71 -34.30
N ASP A 535 16.41 -7.82 -35.06
CA ASP A 535 16.80 -9.17 -34.62
C ASP A 535 16.28 -9.53 -33.22
N SER A 536 15.06 -9.08 -32.90
CA SER A 536 14.45 -9.21 -31.58
C SER A 536 13.25 -10.15 -31.63
N LYS A 537 13.11 -11.02 -30.63
CA LYS A 537 11.98 -11.93 -30.50
C LYS A 537 10.82 -11.25 -29.80
N ALA A 538 9.66 -11.21 -30.45
CA ALA A 538 8.42 -10.67 -29.91
C ALA A 538 7.27 -11.65 -30.13
N VAL A 539 6.23 -11.56 -29.30
CA VAL A 539 4.94 -12.23 -29.51
C VAL A 539 3.82 -11.22 -29.66
N GLN A 540 2.70 -11.62 -30.27
CA GLN A 540 1.51 -10.78 -30.30
C GLN A 540 0.77 -10.91 -28.97
N THR A 541 0.29 -9.80 -28.41
CA THR A 541 -0.66 -9.77 -27.29
C THR A 541 -1.76 -8.75 -27.56
N ILE A 542 -2.88 -8.88 -26.87
CA ILE A 542 -3.99 -7.94 -26.99
C ILE A 542 -3.75 -6.66 -26.18
N ASP A 543 -4.36 -5.56 -26.61
CA ASP A 543 -4.35 -4.29 -25.87
C ASP A 543 -4.82 -4.51 -24.41
N PRO A 544 -4.14 -3.94 -23.42
CA PRO A 544 -4.48 -4.16 -22.02
C PRO A 544 -5.90 -3.69 -21.65
N VAL A 545 -6.58 -2.87 -22.47
CA VAL A 545 -7.98 -2.52 -22.21
C VAL A 545 -8.91 -3.73 -22.15
N PHE A 546 -8.56 -4.84 -22.81
CA PHE A 546 -9.33 -6.07 -22.75
C PHE A 546 -8.93 -6.99 -21.58
N LEU A 547 -7.81 -6.71 -20.91
CA LEU A 547 -7.37 -7.43 -19.72
C LEU A 547 -7.94 -6.83 -18.42
N CYS A 548 -8.27 -5.54 -18.45
CA CYS A 548 -8.81 -4.80 -17.32
C CYS A 548 -10.24 -5.25 -17.00
N SER A 549 -10.57 -5.33 -15.71
CA SER A 549 -11.90 -5.76 -15.29
C SER A 549 -12.96 -4.70 -15.59
N MET A 550 -14.21 -5.13 -15.79
CA MET A 550 -15.35 -4.21 -15.92
C MET A 550 -15.50 -3.35 -14.65
N GLU A 551 -15.34 -3.95 -13.46
CA GLU A 551 -15.46 -3.26 -12.17
C GLU A 551 -14.50 -2.06 -12.06
N ASP A 552 -13.28 -2.19 -12.58
CA ASP A 552 -12.33 -1.07 -12.60
C ASP A 552 -12.81 0.07 -13.49
N TYR A 553 -13.34 -0.22 -14.67
CA TYR A 553 -13.94 0.80 -15.53
C TYR A 553 -15.17 1.45 -14.90
N GLU A 554 -15.98 0.71 -14.15
CA GLU A 554 -17.10 1.27 -13.42
C GLU A 554 -16.66 2.24 -12.32
N LYS A 555 -15.62 1.87 -11.55
CA LYS A 555 -14.99 2.76 -10.56
C LYS A 555 -14.46 4.03 -11.20
N ALA A 556 -13.80 3.92 -12.36
CA ALA A 556 -13.28 5.06 -13.10
C ALA A 556 -14.40 5.97 -13.66
N ALA A 557 -15.46 5.38 -14.22
CA ALA A 557 -16.61 6.12 -14.75
C ALA A 557 -17.43 6.81 -13.63
N ALA A 558 -17.46 6.24 -12.43
CA ALA A 558 -18.16 6.81 -11.27
C ALA A 558 -17.59 8.18 -10.83
N LEU A 559 -16.36 8.52 -11.23
CA LEU A 559 -15.78 9.85 -11.01
C LEU A 559 -16.46 10.95 -11.84
N SER A 560 -17.21 10.59 -12.89
CA SER A 560 -17.89 11.54 -13.76
C SER A 560 -19.17 12.10 -13.15
N LYS A 561 -19.31 13.42 -13.26
CA LYS A 561 -20.49 14.17 -12.83
C LYS A 561 -21.54 14.36 -13.93
N VAL A 562 -21.25 13.92 -15.16
CA VAL A 562 -22.16 14.05 -16.30
C VAL A 562 -23.41 13.19 -16.07
N LYS A 563 -24.58 13.70 -16.47
CA LYS A 563 -25.84 12.95 -16.47
C LYS A 563 -26.10 12.38 -17.85
N THR A 564 -26.48 11.11 -17.91
CA THR A 564 -26.71 10.36 -19.15
C THR A 564 -27.99 9.53 -19.03
N GLU A 565 -29.11 10.20 -18.73
CA GLU A 565 -30.38 9.55 -18.35
C GLU A 565 -31.26 9.16 -19.55
N LYS A 566 -30.89 9.60 -20.76
CA LYS A 566 -31.60 9.29 -22.01
C LYS A 566 -30.74 8.38 -22.89
N GLU A 567 -31.36 7.63 -23.80
CA GLU A 567 -30.65 6.89 -24.85
C GLU A 567 -30.01 7.85 -25.86
N TYR A 568 -28.81 7.53 -26.36
CA TYR A 568 -28.12 8.32 -27.38
C TYR A 568 -27.09 7.50 -28.16
N VAL A 569 -26.76 8.00 -29.36
CA VAL A 569 -25.57 7.61 -30.11
C VAL A 569 -24.37 8.43 -29.60
N ILE A 570 -23.25 7.77 -29.35
CA ILE A 570 -21.99 8.46 -29.09
C ILE A 570 -21.06 8.32 -30.28
N ALA A 571 -20.56 9.44 -30.80
CA ALA A 571 -19.53 9.45 -31.81
C ALA A 571 -18.18 9.82 -31.18
N TYR A 572 -17.14 9.02 -31.40
CA TYR A 572 -15.76 9.39 -31.03
C TYR A 572 -14.89 9.45 -32.28
N ILE A 573 -14.67 10.68 -32.75
CA ILE A 573 -14.04 10.97 -34.04
C ILE A 573 -12.76 11.78 -33.84
N LEU A 574 -11.62 11.16 -34.11
CA LEU A 574 -10.30 11.77 -34.00
C LEU A 574 -10.03 12.74 -35.14
N ASP A 575 -10.36 12.35 -36.37
CA ASP A 575 -10.13 13.16 -37.57
C ASP A 575 -11.46 13.34 -38.33
N PRO A 576 -12.26 14.37 -37.98
CA PRO A 576 -13.59 14.57 -38.54
C PRO A 576 -13.55 14.93 -40.02
N THR A 577 -14.47 14.33 -40.78
CA THR A 577 -14.78 14.67 -42.17
C THR A 577 -16.29 14.80 -42.33
N LYS A 578 -16.76 15.46 -43.40
CA LYS A 578 -18.20 15.62 -43.64
C LYS A 578 -18.91 14.28 -43.69
N GLU A 579 -18.29 13.30 -44.34
CA GLU A 579 -18.81 11.95 -44.53
C GLU A 579 -18.97 11.20 -43.19
N LYS A 580 -17.99 11.31 -42.28
CA LYS A 580 -18.09 10.70 -40.95
C LYS A 580 -19.18 11.33 -40.09
N ILE A 581 -19.33 12.66 -40.15
CA ILE A 581 -20.37 13.37 -39.40
C ILE A 581 -21.75 13.02 -39.96
N GLU A 582 -21.88 12.88 -41.27
CA GLU A 582 -23.12 12.44 -41.91
C GLU A 582 -23.49 11.00 -41.53
N ALA A 583 -22.50 10.11 -41.38
CA ALA A 583 -22.73 8.78 -40.82
C ALA A 583 -23.33 8.83 -39.40
N VAL A 584 -22.82 9.71 -38.53
CA VAL A 584 -23.36 9.90 -37.17
C VAL A 584 -24.82 10.33 -37.23
N ARG A 585 -25.14 11.33 -38.06
CA ARG A 585 -26.51 11.84 -38.24
C ARG A 585 -27.44 10.78 -38.79
N LYS A 586 -26.97 10.00 -39.78
CA LYS A 586 -27.75 8.91 -40.38
C LYS A 586 -28.08 7.83 -39.36
N VAL A 587 -27.11 7.39 -38.56
CA VAL A 587 -27.35 6.39 -37.50
C VAL A 587 -28.35 6.93 -36.47
N ALA A 588 -28.14 8.15 -35.98
CA ALA A 588 -29.01 8.76 -34.97
C ALA A 588 -30.46 8.96 -35.47
N SER A 589 -30.61 9.42 -36.72
CA SER A 589 -31.92 9.59 -37.37
C SER A 589 -32.63 8.26 -37.57
N GLU A 590 -31.91 7.19 -37.93
CA GLU A 590 -32.51 5.86 -38.14
C GLU A 590 -32.97 5.23 -36.83
N LEU A 591 -32.22 5.45 -35.75
CA LEU A 591 -32.56 4.96 -34.41
C LEU A 591 -33.58 5.84 -33.68
N GLY A 592 -33.83 7.06 -34.14
CA GLY A 592 -34.75 8.00 -33.50
C GLY A 592 -34.28 8.52 -32.13
N ILE A 593 -32.96 8.52 -31.88
CA ILE A 593 -32.36 8.94 -30.60
C ILE A 593 -31.35 10.07 -30.80
N PRO A 594 -31.12 10.94 -29.79
CA PRO A 594 -30.12 12.01 -29.90
C PRO A 594 -28.70 11.48 -30.05
N TYR A 595 -27.76 12.35 -30.44
CA TYR A 595 -26.35 11.99 -30.54
C TYR A 595 -25.42 13.04 -29.93
N HIS A 596 -24.23 12.59 -29.55
CA HIS A 596 -23.14 13.41 -29.04
C HIS A 596 -21.86 13.12 -29.81
N ILE A 597 -21.07 14.14 -30.11
CA ILE A 597 -19.80 13.99 -30.83
C ILE A 597 -18.64 14.38 -29.91
N MET A 598 -17.80 13.40 -29.59
CA MET A 598 -16.54 13.60 -28.89
C MET A 598 -15.39 13.63 -29.91
N LEU A 599 -14.57 14.67 -29.83
CA LEU A 599 -13.38 14.83 -30.66
C LEU A 599 -12.11 14.43 -29.89
N ASP A 600 -10.98 14.36 -30.60
CA ASP A 600 -9.68 14.09 -29.98
C ASP A 600 -9.36 15.10 -28.87
N GLY A 601 -8.91 14.61 -27.72
CA GLY A 601 -8.52 15.44 -26.59
C GLY A 601 -7.14 16.10 -26.76
N GLN A 602 -6.43 15.80 -27.85
CA GLN A 602 -5.07 16.24 -28.11
C GLN A 602 -4.98 17.21 -29.30
N GLY A 603 -4.71 18.49 -29.01
CA GLY A 603 -4.34 19.53 -29.98
C GLY A 603 -5.41 19.88 -31.01
N LYS A 604 -5.44 21.16 -31.46
CA LYS A 604 -6.31 21.63 -32.56
C LYS A 604 -7.81 21.32 -32.37
N PHE A 605 -8.30 21.37 -31.13
CA PHE A 605 -9.71 21.07 -30.84
C PHE A 605 -10.65 22.00 -31.63
N GLU A 606 -10.35 23.30 -31.67
CA GLU A 606 -11.15 24.27 -32.44
C GLU A 606 -11.13 23.98 -33.94
N ASP A 607 -9.97 23.63 -34.52
CA ASP A 607 -9.90 23.24 -35.94
C ASP A 607 -10.76 21.99 -36.21
N LYS A 608 -10.68 20.98 -35.35
CA LYS A 608 -11.47 19.74 -35.46
C LYS A 608 -12.96 20.01 -35.28
N LYS A 609 -13.33 20.89 -34.35
CA LYS A 609 -14.70 21.32 -34.11
C LYS A 609 -15.26 22.06 -35.32
N ALA A 610 -14.47 22.95 -35.92
CA ALA A 610 -14.83 23.64 -37.15
C ALA A 610 -15.00 22.67 -38.33
N LEU A 611 -14.15 21.64 -38.44
CA LEU A 611 -14.30 20.57 -39.44
C LEU A 611 -15.54 19.71 -39.22
N ALA A 612 -15.84 19.39 -37.96
CA ALA A 612 -17.04 18.63 -37.60
C ALA A 612 -18.33 19.43 -37.89
N ASN A 613 -18.31 20.75 -37.65
CA ASN A 613 -19.40 21.69 -37.90
C ASN A 613 -20.77 21.17 -37.46
N ASP A 614 -20.87 20.75 -36.20
CA ASP A 614 -22.09 20.18 -35.61
C ASP A 614 -22.30 20.72 -34.18
N PRO A 615 -23.51 21.16 -33.82
CA PRO A 615 -23.79 21.70 -32.49
C PRO A 615 -23.73 20.64 -31.37
N ASN A 616 -23.75 19.35 -31.70
CA ASN A 616 -23.71 18.26 -30.72
C ASN A 616 -22.27 17.84 -30.33
N VAL A 617 -21.26 18.62 -30.75
CA VAL A 617 -19.88 18.43 -30.28
C VAL A 617 -19.79 18.75 -28.80
N VAL A 618 -19.38 17.76 -27.99
CA VAL A 618 -19.25 17.91 -26.55
C VAL A 618 -17.86 18.45 -26.21
N GLU A 619 -17.84 19.55 -25.47
CA GLU A 619 -16.62 20.24 -25.07
C GLU A 619 -16.17 19.83 -23.66
N ASN A 620 -14.90 20.07 -23.34
CA ASN A 620 -14.33 19.92 -22.00
C ASN A 620 -14.51 18.52 -21.36
N VAL A 621 -14.67 17.49 -22.18
CA VAL A 621 -14.84 16.09 -21.75
C VAL A 621 -13.62 15.63 -20.93
N GLN A 622 -13.87 15.22 -19.68
CA GLN A 622 -12.87 14.58 -18.81
C GLN A 622 -12.73 13.09 -19.13
N ILE A 623 -11.66 12.43 -18.67
CA ILE A 623 -11.45 10.99 -18.90
C ILE A 623 -12.61 10.14 -18.35
N ALA A 624 -13.07 10.45 -17.13
CA ALA A 624 -14.20 9.76 -16.54
C ALA A 624 -15.51 9.99 -17.32
N ASP A 625 -15.70 11.20 -17.86
CA ASP A 625 -16.88 11.53 -18.68
C ASP A 625 -16.90 10.71 -19.97
N TRP A 626 -15.74 10.58 -20.62
CA TRP A 626 -15.58 9.76 -21.81
C TRP A 626 -16.01 8.31 -21.54
N LEU A 627 -15.54 7.70 -20.44
CA LEU A 627 -15.96 6.36 -20.04
C LEU A 627 -17.46 6.27 -19.78
N LYS A 628 -18.04 7.26 -19.08
CA LYS A 628 -19.46 7.29 -18.76
C LYS A 628 -20.34 7.42 -20.01
N TYR A 629 -19.93 8.24 -20.98
CA TYR A 629 -20.62 8.36 -22.27
C TYR A 629 -20.59 7.04 -23.04
N PHE A 630 -19.42 6.40 -23.14
CA PHE A 630 -19.33 5.09 -23.80
C PHE A 630 -20.20 4.03 -23.11
N LYS A 631 -20.07 3.90 -21.78
CA LYS A 631 -20.81 2.93 -20.96
C LYS A 631 -22.33 3.07 -21.13
N ASN A 632 -22.83 4.30 -21.18
CA ASN A 632 -24.27 4.57 -21.15
C ASN A 632 -24.88 4.85 -22.53
N SER A 633 -24.09 4.84 -23.60
CA SER A 633 -24.59 4.96 -24.97
C SER A 633 -25.39 3.73 -25.43
N SER A 634 -26.23 3.91 -26.44
CA SER A 634 -26.95 2.81 -27.12
C SER A 634 -26.22 2.35 -28.38
N TYR A 635 -25.45 3.23 -29.02
CA TYR A 635 -24.70 2.95 -30.25
C TYR A 635 -23.43 3.80 -30.33
N VAL A 636 -22.36 3.28 -30.94
CA VAL A 636 -21.09 3.99 -31.14
C VAL A 636 -20.76 4.19 -32.63
N VAL A 637 -20.38 5.39 -33.02
CA VAL A 637 -19.73 5.66 -34.32
C VAL A 637 -18.30 6.14 -34.07
N THR A 638 -17.29 5.49 -34.64
CA THR A 638 -15.90 5.85 -34.31
C THR A 638 -14.91 5.64 -35.42
N ASP A 639 -13.89 6.50 -35.50
CA ASP A 639 -12.68 6.28 -36.30
C ASP A 639 -11.45 6.01 -35.41
N SER A 640 -11.68 5.74 -34.13
CA SER A 640 -10.65 5.56 -33.11
C SER A 640 -10.48 4.09 -32.78
N PHE A 641 -9.23 3.61 -32.73
CA PHE A 641 -8.94 2.25 -32.30
C PHE A 641 -9.48 1.98 -30.90
N HIS A 642 -9.24 2.88 -29.95
CA HIS A 642 -9.76 2.71 -28.59
C HIS A 642 -11.27 2.96 -28.51
N GLY A 643 -11.85 3.79 -29.39
CA GLY A 643 -13.30 3.87 -29.54
C GLY A 643 -13.90 2.51 -29.92
N TYR A 644 -13.25 1.80 -30.85
CA TYR A 644 -13.64 0.45 -31.23
C TYR A 644 -13.48 -0.54 -30.05
N CYS A 645 -12.34 -0.54 -29.36
CA CYS A 645 -12.13 -1.39 -28.19
C CYS A 645 -13.21 -1.19 -27.11
N TYR A 646 -13.51 0.06 -26.76
CA TYR A 646 -14.50 0.34 -25.72
C TYR A 646 -15.93 0.08 -26.15
N SER A 647 -16.23 0.09 -27.45
CA SER A 647 -17.51 -0.39 -27.97
C SER A 647 -17.69 -1.89 -27.69
N ILE A 648 -16.63 -2.68 -27.90
CA ILE A 648 -16.63 -4.12 -27.57
C ILE A 648 -16.74 -4.33 -26.06
N ILE A 649 -15.91 -3.64 -25.26
CA ILE A 649 -15.85 -3.80 -23.80
C ILE A 649 -17.21 -3.52 -23.16
N PHE A 650 -17.89 -2.43 -23.55
CA PHE A 650 -19.21 -2.07 -23.00
C PHE A 650 -20.40 -2.71 -23.73
N GLY A 651 -20.15 -3.57 -24.73
CA GLY A 651 -21.20 -4.26 -25.47
C GLY A 651 -22.12 -3.31 -26.25
N LYS A 652 -21.54 -2.35 -26.97
CA LYS A 652 -22.27 -1.32 -27.73
C LYS A 652 -22.22 -1.59 -29.22
N SER A 653 -23.38 -1.73 -29.86
CA SER A 653 -23.46 -1.80 -31.32
C SER A 653 -22.73 -0.63 -31.96
N MET A 654 -22.05 -0.88 -33.08
CA MET A 654 -21.06 0.07 -33.58
C MET A 654 -20.93 0.13 -35.10
N SER A 655 -20.47 1.28 -35.56
CA SER A 655 -19.94 1.53 -36.90
C SER A 655 -18.53 2.11 -36.80
N VAL A 656 -17.56 1.43 -37.42
CA VAL A 656 -16.15 1.77 -37.31
C VAL A 656 -15.63 2.23 -38.67
N PHE A 657 -14.95 3.38 -38.69
CA PHE A 657 -14.26 3.93 -39.86
C PHE A 657 -12.76 3.84 -39.64
N PRO A 658 -12.07 2.76 -40.07
CA PRO A 658 -10.64 2.57 -39.80
C PRO A 658 -9.80 3.76 -40.25
N ASN A 659 -9.06 4.36 -39.31
CA ASN A 659 -8.31 5.58 -39.59
C ASN A 659 -6.93 5.26 -40.18
N HIS A 660 -6.78 5.48 -41.48
CA HIS A 660 -5.55 5.22 -42.25
C HIS A 660 -4.34 6.02 -41.75
N HIS A 661 -4.53 7.29 -41.38
CA HIS A 661 -3.45 8.15 -40.91
C HIS A 661 -2.94 7.76 -39.51
N ARG A 662 -3.76 7.04 -38.74
CA ARG A 662 -3.47 6.66 -37.35
C ARG A 662 -3.20 5.17 -37.17
N GLY A 663 -2.85 4.46 -38.23
CA GLY A 663 -2.45 3.04 -38.17
C GLY A 663 -3.64 2.09 -38.31
N VAL A 664 -4.08 1.90 -39.57
CA VAL A 664 -5.19 1.03 -39.99
C VAL A 664 -4.99 -0.45 -39.65
N THR A 665 -3.73 -0.90 -39.59
CA THR A 665 -3.35 -2.30 -39.35
C THR A 665 -3.88 -2.81 -38.00
N ARG A 666 -3.96 -1.91 -37.01
CA ARG A 666 -4.52 -2.21 -35.68
C ARG A 666 -6.03 -2.48 -35.76
N PHE A 667 -6.75 -1.79 -36.63
CA PHE A 667 -8.19 -2.05 -36.83
C PHE A 667 -8.41 -3.39 -37.51
N ALA A 668 -7.68 -3.67 -38.59
CA ALA A 668 -7.76 -4.95 -39.30
C ALA A 668 -7.42 -6.13 -38.38
N ASN A 669 -6.44 -5.96 -37.50
CA ASN A 669 -6.09 -6.98 -36.52
C ASN A 669 -7.22 -7.19 -35.49
N LEU A 670 -7.75 -6.12 -34.89
CA LEU A 670 -8.81 -6.21 -33.89
C LEU A 670 -10.12 -6.74 -34.48
N SER A 671 -10.48 -6.35 -35.70
CA SER A 671 -11.69 -6.85 -36.35
C SER A 671 -11.62 -8.36 -36.57
N ARG A 672 -10.46 -8.89 -37.02
CA ARG A 672 -10.21 -10.34 -37.11
C ARG A 672 -10.25 -11.05 -35.76
N LEU A 673 -9.72 -10.44 -34.71
CA LEU A 673 -9.73 -11.02 -33.37
C LEU A 673 -11.13 -11.02 -32.72
N SER A 674 -12.00 -10.08 -33.12
CA SER A 674 -13.35 -9.94 -32.58
C SER A 674 -14.45 -10.55 -33.46
N GLY A 675 -14.15 -10.88 -34.72
CA GLY A 675 -15.13 -11.36 -35.70
C GLY A 675 -16.11 -10.28 -36.14
N LEU A 676 -15.67 -9.01 -36.15
CA LEU A 676 -16.48 -7.81 -36.41
C LEU A 676 -15.98 -7.02 -37.63
N GLU A 677 -15.39 -7.70 -38.62
CA GLU A 677 -14.95 -7.10 -39.88
C GLU A 677 -16.09 -6.42 -40.65
N ASP A 678 -17.31 -6.92 -40.49
CA ASP A 678 -18.53 -6.37 -41.08
C ASP A 678 -18.90 -4.98 -40.50
N ARG A 679 -18.41 -4.65 -39.31
CA ARG A 679 -18.62 -3.34 -38.66
C ARG A 679 -17.62 -2.27 -39.12
N CYS A 680 -16.60 -2.64 -39.88
CA CYS A 680 -15.63 -1.71 -40.43
C CYS A 680 -16.04 -1.26 -41.84
N SER A 681 -16.02 0.06 -42.10
CA SER A 681 -16.25 0.64 -43.43
C SER A 681 -15.16 1.66 -43.74
N ALA A 682 -14.51 1.53 -44.91
CA ALA A 682 -13.45 2.44 -45.34
C ALA A 682 -14.02 3.78 -45.87
N SER A 683 -15.27 3.81 -46.32
CA SER A 683 -15.96 5.03 -46.75
C SER A 683 -17.43 5.09 -46.29
N TYR A 684 -18.07 6.24 -46.49
CA TYR A 684 -19.49 6.42 -46.18
C TYR A 684 -20.40 5.64 -47.13
N GLU A 685 -20.01 5.51 -48.40
CA GLU A 685 -20.73 4.72 -49.40
C GLU A 685 -20.71 3.23 -49.03
N GLU A 686 -19.56 2.71 -48.59
CA GLU A 686 -19.45 1.34 -48.09
C GLU A 686 -20.31 1.13 -46.84
N PHE A 687 -20.29 2.09 -45.91
CA PHE A 687 -21.14 2.08 -44.71
C PHE A 687 -22.63 2.02 -45.06
N LEU A 688 -23.09 2.79 -46.05
CA LEU A 688 -24.48 2.74 -46.51
C LEU A 688 -24.82 1.40 -47.18
N ALA A 689 -23.91 0.86 -48.00
CA ALA A 689 -24.13 -0.35 -48.79
C ALA A 689 -24.18 -1.63 -47.94
N LYS A 690 -23.40 -1.70 -46.86
CA LYS A 690 -23.28 -2.88 -46.00
C LYS A 690 -24.57 -3.22 -45.26
N GLU A 691 -25.29 -2.21 -44.76
CA GLU A 691 -26.45 -2.38 -43.87
C GLU A 691 -26.19 -3.19 -42.57
N GLU A 692 -25.05 -3.86 -42.39
CA GLU A 692 -24.72 -4.62 -41.18
C GLU A 692 -24.78 -3.77 -39.92
N TRP A 693 -24.49 -2.47 -40.03
CA TRP A 693 -24.62 -1.51 -38.93
C TRP A 693 -26.03 -1.42 -38.32
N LYS A 694 -27.08 -1.83 -39.06
CA LYS A 694 -28.47 -1.92 -38.60
C LYS A 694 -28.77 -3.21 -37.81
N LYS A 695 -27.95 -4.26 -37.98
CA LYS A 695 -28.13 -5.55 -37.31
C LYS A 695 -27.53 -5.49 -35.89
N PRO A 696 -28.16 -6.11 -34.88
CA PRO A 696 -27.57 -6.21 -33.55
C PRO A 696 -26.24 -6.99 -33.58
N VAL A 697 -25.36 -6.71 -32.62
CA VAL A 697 -24.11 -7.46 -32.42
C VAL A 697 -24.30 -8.46 -31.28
N ASP A 698 -23.96 -9.72 -31.51
CA ASP A 698 -23.90 -10.74 -30.47
C ASP A 698 -22.57 -10.61 -29.70
N PHE A 699 -22.60 -9.83 -28.61
CA PHE A 699 -21.41 -9.61 -27.79
C PHE A 699 -21.01 -10.82 -26.94
N GLU A 700 -21.89 -11.80 -26.72
CA GLU A 700 -21.52 -13.04 -26.07
C GLU A 700 -20.56 -13.81 -26.97
N LYS A 701 -20.95 -13.99 -28.24
CA LYS A 701 -20.09 -14.62 -29.24
C LYS A 701 -18.78 -13.86 -29.47
N VAL A 702 -18.80 -12.52 -29.51
CA VAL A 702 -17.57 -11.71 -29.61
C VAL A 702 -16.64 -11.97 -28.42
N ARG A 703 -17.17 -12.02 -27.19
CA ARG A 703 -16.38 -12.30 -25.99
C ARG A 703 -15.79 -13.72 -26.01
N GLU A 704 -16.58 -14.71 -26.43
CA GLU A 704 -16.09 -16.09 -26.59
C GLU A 704 -14.95 -16.17 -27.60
N TYR A 705 -15.08 -15.47 -28.74
CA TYR A 705 -14.09 -15.47 -29.80
C TYR A 705 -12.78 -14.78 -29.38
N MET A 706 -12.87 -13.69 -28.60
CA MET A 706 -11.69 -12.97 -28.09
C MET A 706 -11.02 -13.65 -26.88
N LYS A 707 -11.76 -14.49 -26.15
CA LYS A 707 -11.31 -15.08 -24.89
C LYS A 707 -9.95 -15.79 -24.98
N PRO A 708 -9.65 -16.64 -25.98
CA PRO A 708 -8.35 -17.30 -26.07
C PRO A 708 -7.17 -16.32 -26.11
N MET A 709 -7.32 -15.20 -26.86
CA MET A 709 -6.26 -14.20 -26.98
C MET A 709 -6.13 -13.35 -25.70
N ILE A 710 -7.24 -13.07 -25.02
CA ILE A 710 -7.26 -12.38 -23.72
C ILE A 710 -6.54 -13.25 -22.66
N ASP A 711 -6.93 -14.52 -22.54
CA ASP A 711 -6.35 -15.46 -21.58
C ASP A 711 -4.86 -15.68 -21.86
N TYR A 712 -4.48 -15.84 -23.14
CA TYR A 712 -3.08 -15.95 -23.56
C TYR A 712 -2.28 -14.70 -23.15
N SER A 713 -2.81 -13.50 -23.44
CA SER A 713 -2.11 -12.24 -23.18
C SER A 713 -1.94 -11.97 -21.68
N TYR A 714 -2.97 -12.26 -20.87
CA TYR A 714 -2.89 -12.16 -19.41
C TYR A 714 -1.83 -13.11 -18.85
N ASN A 715 -1.86 -14.37 -19.26
CA ASN A 715 -0.89 -15.39 -18.81
C ASN A 715 0.53 -15.06 -19.29
N TRP A 716 0.69 -14.55 -20.50
CA TRP A 716 1.98 -14.10 -21.00
C TRP A 716 2.57 -12.99 -20.13
N LEU A 717 1.78 -11.95 -19.80
CA LEU A 717 2.23 -10.85 -18.95
C LEU A 717 2.61 -11.35 -17.56
N LYS A 718 1.77 -12.20 -16.96
CA LYS A 718 2.05 -12.81 -15.65
C LYS A 718 3.37 -13.59 -15.68
N ASN A 719 3.55 -14.45 -16.68
CA ASN A 719 4.76 -15.26 -16.82
C ASN A 719 6.00 -14.40 -17.05
N ALA A 720 5.92 -13.34 -17.86
CA ALA A 720 7.02 -12.40 -18.06
C ALA A 720 7.42 -11.69 -16.75
N LEU A 721 6.44 -11.30 -15.93
CA LEU A 721 6.66 -10.67 -14.63
C LEU A 721 7.24 -11.62 -13.58
N ASP A 722 6.83 -12.88 -13.58
CA ASP A 722 7.24 -13.86 -12.56
C ASP A 722 8.51 -14.65 -12.92
N ALA A 723 8.88 -14.72 -14.21
CA ALA A 723 10.11 -15.40 -14.65
C ALA A 723 11.37 -14.77 -14.02
N PRO A 724 12.44 -15.52 -13.74
CA PRO A 724 13.71 -14.91 -13.32
C PRO A 724 14.25 -13.98 -14.42
N LYS A 725 15.06 -12.99 -14.04
CA LYS A 725 15.75 -12.14 -15.01
C LYS A 725 16.67 -13.01 -15.88
N GLN A 726 16.62 -12.81 -17.19
CA GLN A 726 17.61 -13.35 -18.10
C GLN A 726 18.83 -12.43 -18.07
N HIS A 727 20.02 -13.01 -17.94
CA HIS A 727 21.28 -12.28 -18.02
C HIS A 727 21.86 -12.44 -19.43
N PRO A 728 21.55 -11.56 -20.40
CA PRO A 728 22.31 -11.54 -21.63
C PRO A 728 23.70 -10.98 -21.31
N SER A 729 24.77 -11.65 -21.73
CA SER A 729 26.09 -11.05 -21.55
C SER A 729 26.24 -9.88 -22.54
N ALA A 730 26.77 -8.75 -22.08
CA ALA A 730 27.12 -7.63 -22.95
C ALA A 730 28.01 -8.09 -24.13
N LYS A 731 28.85 -9.11 -23.90
CA LYS A 731 29.67 -9.79 -24.90
C LYS A 731 28.85 -10.48 -25.99
N GLU A 732 27.78 -11.19 -25.66
CA GLU A 732 26.89 -11.84 -26.64
C GLU A 732 26.12 -10.82 -27.48
N ILE A 733 25.69 -9.71 -26.88
CA ILE A 733 24.99 -8.63 -27.59
C ILE A 733 25.96 -7.90 -28.54
N LEU A 734 27.16 -7.55 -28.06
CA LEU A 734 28.20 -6.93 -28.89
C LEU A 734 28.62 -7.85 -30.03
N TYR A 735 28.82 -9.15 -29.76
CA TYR A 735 29.20 -10.13 -30.77
C TYR A 735 28.13 -10.29 -31.87
N LYS A 736 26.85 -10.43 -31.49
CA LYS A 736 25.74 -10.45 -32.47
C LYS A 736 25.64 -9.16 -33.28
N THR A 737 25.85 -8.02 -32.64
CA THR A 737 25.82 -6.71 -33.32
C THR A 737 26.95 -6.60 -34.35
N VAL A 738 28.15 -7.06 -34.01
CA VAL A 738 29.30 -7.12 -34.94
C VAL A 738 29.02 -8.07 -36.11
N LEU A 739 28.42 -9.24 -35.86
CA LEU A 739 28.06 -10.19 -36.92
C LEU A 739 26.99 -9.64 -37.88
N ASN A 740 25.94 -8.99 -37.37
CA ASN A 740 24.90 -8.39 -38.21
C ASN A 740 25.43 -7.19 -39.02
N LEU A 741 26.38 -6.43 -38.46
CA LEU A 741 27.11 -5.38 -39.19
C LEU A 741 27.96 -5.97 -40.32
N GLN A 742 28.63 -7.09 -40.08
CA GLN A 742 29.40 -7.80 -41.09
C GLN A 742 28.48 -8.31 -42.23
N GLU A 743 27.35 -8.94 -41.92
CA GLU A 743 26.37 -9.39 -42.90
C GLU A 743 25.80 -8.22 -43.73
N THR A 744 25.55 -7.09 -43.08
CA THR A 744 25.10 -5.85 -43.76
C THR A 744 26.18 -5.30 -44.69
N ILE A 745 27.44 -5.30 -44.27
CA ILE A 745 28.58 -4.89 -45.11
C ILE A 745 28.71 -5.83 -46.31
N ASP A 746 28.54 -7.13 -46.10
CA ASP A 746 28.67 -8.14 -47.16
C ASP A 746 27.50 -8.09 -48.15
N ASN A 747 26.30 -7.71 -47.70
CA ASN A 747 25.14 -7.45 -48.57
C ASN A 747 25.25 -6.12 -49.33
N ILE A 748 25.99 -5.13 -48.83
CA ILE A 748 26.29 -3.88 -49.56
C ILE A 748 27.37 -4.10 -50.62
N LYS A 749 28.26 -5.07 -50.41
CA LYS A 749 29.35 -5.40 -51.35
C LYS A 749 28.90 -6.29 -52.52
N LYS A 750 27.76 -6.98 -52.39
CA LYS A 750 27.09 -7.71 -53.48
C LYS A 750 26.19 -6.77 -54.25
#